data_AF-A0A397TJD0-F1
#
_entry.id   AF-A0A397TJD0-F1
#
_cell.length_a   1.000
_cell.length_b   1.000
_cell.length_c   1.000
_cell.angle_alpha   90.00
_cell.angle_beta   90.00
_cell.angle_gamma   90.00
#
_symmetry.space_group_name_H-M   'P 1'
#
loop_
_entity.id
_entity.type
_entity.pdbx_description
1 polymer ?
#
loop_
_entity_poly.entity_id
_entity_poly.type
_entity_poly.pdbx_seq_one_letter_code
_entity_poly.pdbx_strand_id
1 'polypeptide(L)'
;MSLDNFRYQVLCTDGEERVEVDQRLLIDKILARYPAEFVVFRELMQNSDDARSSIVQIIFETANNKYNVVRNPLNPSKRLGLDRKMEDNRMEDKITRIIFKNNGFSFRLEDWNRLKKIADGNPDEQKIGAFGVGFYSLFSVCEEPFVSSGGHGMAFYWRGNQLFTKQAPTGDNDNVWTTFLMDMREPLEFPDIEKFARFLANSLGFTGNLQDISVYFNDALVIQLSKKMQDPKSMNITSGFNTFSPQMMFNLTSVNVRGVQLNIKKLVIPTNMNARQWRSLPITDFQVEEASILLRIANGNLDVNVSNVFSAEMERITKKKPPSKTTIQMIYAGFEEYRKYNRIISPVFKDLLPYPEQGKIYIGFPTFQTTGCCSHLAARVIPTVDRESIDLAEKTLTIYNSEILRLAGTLSRILYEDEMTQITQLYNEKIAADIKEKSAREWFEQWAAHALSHFTFRSSTPNAQVGKETESQFYNCSKNILPILSTIGVLPISNVRIPNPEMAGFIKTVPVVPKIIFEQCNVFFKKEDIIKLIEELTIKDVLHELRSRILSENEIIELLKWWISYRSKGNNVNAAEFAQFLQLARIGDNSRPLNTIRYFLNPDIVPPNVDIPSETLPFVISKHLKSQDLEKWVGLSELSLANWARFIVNKPELENNSTFAKKVHQILAKSLNSIPQTDKDIIHQLFIHKSCIPTKFGMKIPDEAYFHNVNLFSDLPTIEFKKPANVINIMELLGVRKVVELKLIFDRLVSQGNWDHIQLVKYLASMSSNLKENEIEILKDKPIWPKESPKESNNNEPKEINPQRFIARELYAPLALHREFGLPLLDWRGKWACNMHEGKFLIGLGLLEYPTLKNILELAASHPNLKIRNKALKYFMDNFEVKYSKNYAPQIDIAFLPCLSTGTYARPSECYINTNCVSMKFNAIRQDLRFQVERLGVCQNPSNESLLKRLIDDPPRDENKAKIIFEYLSSRQTDFTDDNWKTLIDLEFIPIKDKSNVIILTSPRNCFFKVQEDLKDFFSHVNFGDKANRFLFSCGVKVEPSPVELAELLVKSSCELWNSFVDVEKYLTMLRRIAIDIDVIAVKRPSLIVEMRRKTILLAGKKKFANNKKVLETELKSAKEIYINDNQTYQQIFNPLVAPEEELIETLYRVCYKN
;
A
#
# COMPACT_ATOMS: atom_id res chain seq x y z
N MET A 1 -82.04 32.77 26.67
CA MET A 1 -82.64 32.92 25.33
C MET A 1 -81.65 32.38 24.30
N SER A 2 -82.06 32.06 23.07
CA SER A 2 -81.10 31.65 22.02
C SER A 2 -80.26 32.85 21.57
N LEU A 3 -79.03 32.61 21.09
CA LEU A 3 -78.17 33.66 20.51
C LEU A 3 -78.85 34.39 19.35
N ASP A 4 -79.70 33.70 18.59
CA ASP A 4 -80.52 34.29 17.53
C ASP A 4 -81.51 35.33 18.05
N ASN A 5 -82.11 35.08 19.22
CA ASN A 5 -83.00 36.06 19.85
C ASN A 5 -82.22 37.31 20.27
N PHE A 6 -81.02 37.15 20.82
CA PHE A 6 -80.15 38.27 21.17
C PHE A 6 -79.74 39.09 19.94
N ARG A 7 -79.31 38.41 18.87
CA ARG A 7 -78.94 39.06 17.61
C ARG A 7 -80.13 39.80 17.00
N TYR A 8 -81.31 39.17 16.97
CA TYR A 8 -82.54 39.79 16.45
C TYR A 8 -82.93 41.03 17.27
N GLN A 9 -82.91 40.94 18.60
CA GLN A 9 -83.19 42.08 19.48
C GLN A 9 -82.24 43.26 19.20
N VAL A 10 -80.94 43.01 19.11
CA VAL A 10 -79.92 44.04 18.79
C VAL A 10 -80.11 44.62 17.38
N LEU A 11 -80.53 43.82 16.40
CA LEU A 11 -80.82 44.32 15.05
C LEU A 11 -82.09 45.18 15.00
N CYS A 12 -83.05 44.93 15.89
CA CYS A 12 -84.30 45.70 15.99
C CYS A 12 -84.17 47.02 16.75
N THR A 13 -83.08 47.28 17.49
CA THR A 13 -82.89 48.55 18.20
C THR A 13 -82.51 49.71 17.27
N ASP A 14 -82.89 50.92 17.68
CA ASP A 14 -82.44 52.18 17.09
C ASP A 14 -81.01 52.51 17.57
N GLY A 15 -80.15 53.05 16.68
CA GLY A 15 -78.74 53.33 17.00
C GLY A 15 -77.75 52.62 16.07
N GLU A 16 -77.89 52.84 14.76
CA GLU A 16 -76.98 52.34 13.75
C GLU A 16 -75.73 53.22 13.65
N GLU A 17 -74.55 52.58 13.61
CA GLU A 17 -73.26 53.25 13.44
C GLU A 17 -72.48 52.64 12.27
N ARG A 18 -71.81 53.50 11.50
CA ARG A 18 -70.93 53.10 10.40
C ARG A 18 -69.55 52.73 10.92
N VAL A 19 -68.97 51.64 10.43
CA VAL A 19 -67.59 51.25 10.75
C VAL A 19 -66.60 52.25 10.12
N GLU A 20 -65.50 52.59 10.80
CA GLU A 20 -64.45 53.42 10.21
C GLU A 20 -63.62 52.58 9.22
N VAL A 21 -63.57 53.02 7.96
CA VAL A 21 -62.95 52.32 6.82
C VAL A 21 -63.69 51.02 6.44
N ASP A 22 -64.92 51.15 5.95
CA ASP A 22 -65.97 50.11 5.88
C ASP A 22 -66.22 49.48 4.50
N GLN A 23 -65.33 49.68 3.53
CA GLN A 23 -65.56 49.18 2.18
C GLN A 23 -65.27 47.68 2.07
N ARG A 24 -66.23 46.93 1.52
CA ARG A 24 -66.10 45.49 1.24
C ARG A 24 -64.79 45.12 0.54
N LEU A 25 -64.41 45.88 -0.49
CA LEU A 25 -63.16 45.68 -1.23
C LEU A 25 -61.88 45.84 -0.40
N LEU A 26 -61.90 46.68 0.65
CA LEU A 26 -60.75 46.82 1.53
C LEU A 26 -60.64 45.63 2.47
N ILE A 27 -61.76 45.20 3.07
CA ILE A 27 -61.80 43.99 3.90
C ILE A 27 -61.35 42.80 3.06
N ASP A 28 -61.84 42.64 1.82
CA ASP A 28 -61.40 41.58 0.91
C ASP A 28 -59.90 41.67 0.60
N LYS A 29 -59.33 42.88 0.44
CA LYS A 29 -57.87 43.07 0.27
C LYS A 29 -57.08 42.72 1.53
N ILE A 30 -57.60 43.02 2.71
CA ILE A 30 -57.00 42.60 3.98
C ILE A 30 -57.02 41.08 4.05
N LEU A 31 -58.17 40.45 3.83
CA LEU A 31 -58.33 39.00 3.85
C LEU A 31 -57.45 38.28 2.80
N ALA A 32 -57.31 38.85 1.60
CA ALA A 32 -56.43 38.31 0.54
C ALA A 32 -54.94 38.31 0.93
N ARG A 33 -54.53 39.19 1.85
CA ARG A 33 -53.18 39.21 2.44
C ARG A 33 -53.04 38.28 3.66
N TYR A 34 -54.11 37.60 4.06
CA TYR A 34 -54.19 36.70 5.24
C TYR A 34 -54.58 35.24 4.85
N PRO A 35 -53.90 34.56 3.91
CA PRO A 35 -54.35 33.25 3.40
C PRO A 35 -54.05 32.03 4.33
N ALA A 36 -53.87 32.22 5.64
CA ALA A 36 -53.43 31.14 6.54
C ALA A 36 -54.57 30.17 6.97
N GLU A 37 -54.27 28.87 6.98
CA GLU A 37 -55.18 27.83 7.49
C GLU A 37 -55.50 28.09 8.98
N PHE A 38 -56.78 28.04 9.36
CA PHE A 38 -57.29 28.29 10.72
C PHE A 38 -57.05 29.70 11.30
N VAL A 39 -56.80 30.71 10.46
CA VAL A 39 -56.53 32.11 10.88
C VAL A 39 -57.58 32.69 11.84
N VAL A 40 -58.87 32.40 11.64
CA VAL A 40 -59.95 32.88 12.52
C VAL A 40 -59.76 32.40 13.95
N PHE A 41 -59.45 31.11 14.13
CA PHE A 41 -59.23 30.52 15.44
C PHE A 41 -57.94 31.04 16.07
N ARG A 42 -56.90 31.29 15.26
CA ARG A 42 -55.65 31.91 15.70
C ARG A 42 -55.92 33.26 16.37
N GLU A 43 -56.59 34.18 15.66
CA GLU A 43 -56.85 35.53 16.17
C GLU A 43 -57.80 35.50 17.38
N LEU A 44 -58.83 34.66 17.37
CA LEU A 44 -59.76 34.55 18.50
C LEU A 44 -59.10 33.95 19.75
N MET A 45 -58.23 32.95 19.62
CA MET A 45 -57.45 32.43 20.74
C MET A 45 -56.47 33.46 21.28
N GLN A 46 -55.79 34.23 20.42
CA GLN A 46 -54.92 35.33 20.85
C GLN A 46 -55.68 36.36 21.68
N ASN A 47 -56.83 36.80 21.16
CA ASN A 47 -57.69 37.77 21.82
C ASN A 47 -58.21 37.23 23.15
N SER A 48 -58.49 35.92 23.22
CA SER A 48 -58.90 35.25 24.46
C SER A 48 -57.79 35.24 25.51
N ASP A 49 -56.55 34.92 25.11
CA ASP A 49 -55.40 34.95 26.02
C ASP A 49 -55.10 36.38 26.50
N ASP A 50 -55.19 37.37 25.61
CA ASP A 50 -55.09 38.79 25.93
C ASP A 50 -56.20 39.26 26.88
N ALA A 51 -57.40 38.66 26.77
CA ALA A 51 -58.51 38.85 27.69
C ALA A 51 -58.37 38.07 29.01
N ARG A 52 -57.23 37.40 29.24
CA ARG A 52 -56.94 36.52 30.39
C ARG A 52 -57.93 35.37 30.54
N SER A 53 -58.47 34.89 29.43
CA SER A 53 -59.33 33.70 29.39
C SER A 53 -58.52 32.47 29.82
N SER A 54 -59.13 31.58 30.60
CA SER A 54 -58.55 30.27 30.93
C SER A 54 -59.12 29.15 30.06
N ILE A 55 -60.33 29.32 29.53
CA ILE A 55 -61.09 28.30 28.79
C ILE A 55 -61.58 28.88 27.46
N VAL A 56 -61.43 28.12 26.38
CA VAL A 56 -62.04 28.38 25.07
C VAL A 56 -62.94 27.22 24.65
N GLN A 57 -64.10 27.54 24.07
CA GLN A 57 -65.00 26.57 23.44
C GLN A 57 -65.24 26.94 21.99
N ILE A 58 -65.06 25.97 21.09
CA ILE A 58 -65.33 26.11 19.66
C ILE A 58 -66.44 25.11 19.32
N ILE A 59 -67.58 25.60 18.83
CA ILE A 59 -68.76 24.77 18.56
C ILE A 59 -69.10 24.94 17.07
N PHE A 60 -69.10 23.83 16.35
CA PHE A 60 -69.50 23.76 14.95
C PHE A 60 -70.93 23.22 14.86
N GLU A 61 -71.89 24.00 14.37
CA GLU A 61 -73.30 23.63 14.28
C GLU A 61 -73.72 23.35 12.83
N THR A 62 -74.55 22.32 12.65
CA THR A 62 -75.14 21.93 11.36
C THR A 62 -76.62 22.32 11.29
N ALA A 63 -77.18 22.40 10.07
CA ALA A 63 -78.60 22.73 9.87
C ALA A 63 -79.56 21.71 10.52
N ASN A 64 -79.09 20.48 10.74
CA ASN A 64 -79.85 19.40 11.37
C ASN A 64 -79.90 19.51 12.91
N ASN A 65 -79.15 20.45 13.50
CA ASN A 65 -79.12 20.69 14.93
C ASN A 65 -80.40 21.44 15.41
N LYS A 66 -81.55 20.77 15.37
CA LYS A 66 -82.80 21.30 15.93
C LYS A 66 -82.92 20.94 17.42
N TYR A 67 -82.15 21.62 18.27
CA TYR A 67 -82.46 21.70 19.71
C TYR A 67 -82.25 23.13 20.27
N ASN A 68 -83.38 23.75 20.65
CA ASN A 68 -83.44 24.81 21.64
C ASN A 68 -83.53 24.16 23.04
N VAL A 69 -82.46 24.07 23.83
CA VAL A 69 -82.60 23.96 25.30
C VAL A 69 -81.45 24.66 26.04
N VAL A 70 -81.87 25.53 26.97
CA VAL A 70 -81.11 26.33 27.94
C VAL A 70 -80.21 25.45 28.83
N ARG A 71 -78.90 25.73 28.89
CA ARG A 71 -77.99 25.16 29.92
C ARG A 71 -78.01 26.04 31.18
N ASN A 72 -78.11 25.41 32.35
CA ASN A 72 -78.05 26.09 33.65
C ASN A 72 -76.58 26.41 34.00
N PRO A 73 -76.17 27.67 34.27
CA PRO A 73 -74.76 28.06 34.36
C PRO A 73 -73.97 27.46 35.54
N LEU A 74 -74.65 26.88 36.54
CA LEU A 74 -74.03 26.52 37.83
C LEU A 74 -73.71 25.03 38.01
N ASN A 75 -74.09 24.14 37.08
CA ASN A 75 -73.74 22.71 37.19
C ASN A 75 -73.89 21.96 35.83
N PRO A 76 -72.79 21.66 35.12
CA PRO A 76 -72.84 20.99 33.80
C PRO A 76 -73.26 19.50 33.84
N SER A 77 -73.49 18.90 35.01
CA SER A 77 -73.65 17.45 35.18
C SER A 77 -75.09 16.94 35.34
N LYS A 78 -76.12 17.80 35.45
CA LYS A 78 -77.52 17.36 35.67
C LYS A 78 -78.43 17.73 34.49
N ARG A 79 -78.84 16.72 33.70
CA ARG A 79 -79.91 16.83 32.69
C ARG A 79 -81.27 16.73 33.39
N LEU A 80 -82.13 17.75 33.27
CA LEU A 80 -83.58 17.61 33.47
C LEU A 80 -84.18 17.19 32.12
N GLY A 81 -84.89 16.06 32.12
CA GLY A 81 -85.17 15.27 30.93
C GLY A 81 -86.11 15.91 29.90
N LEU A 82 -85.86 15.57 28.63
CA LEU A 82 -86.83 15.21 27.60
C LEU A 82 -86.07 14.56 26.43
N ASP A 83 -86.57 13.42 25.97
CA ASP A 83 -85.95 12.46 25.05
C ASP A 83 -85.66 13.01 23.65
N ARG A 84 -84.37 13.00 23.23
CA ARG A 84 -83.85 12.28 22.05
C ARG A 84 -82.38 11.94 22.30
N LYS A 85 -81.98 10.74 21.86
CA LYS A 85 -80.62 10.18 21.98
C LYS A 85 -79.63 10.99 21.12
N MET A 86 -78.40 11.15 21.61
CA MET A 86 -77.21 11.71 20.90
C MET A 86 -76.80 10.92 19.64
N GLU A 87 -77.65 10.04 19.11
CA GLU A 87 -77.29 8.88 18.28
C GLU A 87 -77.11 9.17 16.78
N ASP A 88 -77.31 10.41 16.29
CA ASP A 88 -77.29 10.67 14.83
C ASP A 88 -76.43 11.87 14.39
N ASN A 89 -75.49 12.34 15.22
CA ASN A 89 -74.50 13.32 14.76
C ASN A 89 -73.49 12.63 13.82
N ARG A 90 -73.47 13.03 12.54
CA ARG A 90 -72.56 12.50 11.51
C ARG A 90 -71.68 13.61 10.97
N MET A 91 -70.39 13.35 10.76
CA MET A 91 -69.45 14.35 10.25
C MET A 91 -69.59 14.62 8.74
N GLU A 92 -70.49 13.93 8.04
CA GLU A 92 -70.87 14.29 6.67
C GLU A 92 -71.77 15.54 6.61
N ASP A 93 -72.46 15.86 7.70
CA ASP A 93 -73.30 17.06 7.79
C ASP A 93 -72.44 18.33 7.68
N LYS A 94 -72.88 19.24 6.80
CA LYS A 94 -72.19 20.51 6.58
C LYS A 94 -72.46 21.48 7.72
N ILE A 95 -71.41 22.18 8.13
CA ILE A 95 -71.43 23.22 9.14
C ILE A 95 -72.04 24.47 8.55
N THR A 96 -73.09 24.97 9.19
CA THR A 96 -73.76 26.22 8.81
C THR A 96 -73.45 27.36 9.78
N ARG A 97 -72.87 27.06 10.95
CA ARG A 97 -72.57 28.06 11.98
C ARG A 97 -71.38 27.66 12.84
N ILE A 98 -70.57 28.63 13.23
CA ILE A 98 -69.47 28.46 14.19
C ILE A 98 -69.73 29.41 15.37
N ILE A 99 -69.67 28.86 16.58
CA ILE A 99 -69.75 29.62 17.84
C ILE A 99 -68.41 29.48 18.55
N PHE A 100 -67.74 30.60 18.81
CA PHE A 100 -66.53 30.66 19.61
C PHE A 100 -66.82 31.34 20.94
N LYS A 101 -66.45 30.72 22.06
CA LYS A 101 -66.64 31.27 23.41
C LYS A 101 -65.33 31.31 24.18
N ASN A 102 -65.13 32.37 24.95
CA ASN A 102 -64.03 32.49 25.91
C ASN A 102 -64.51 33.09 27.23
N ASN A 103 -63.88 32.71 28.35
CA ASN A 103 -64.24 33.16 29.70
C ASN A 103 -63.30 34.26 30.22
N GLY A 104 -62.73 35.06 29.32
CA GLY A 104 -61.92 36.22 29.68
C GLY A 104 -62.75 37.34 30.32
N PHE A 105 -62.10 38.45 30.64
CA PHE A 105 -62.82 39.63 31.12
C PHE A 105 -63.80 40.15 30.05
N SER A 106 -64.97 40.64 30.48
CA SER A 106 -65.98 41.20 29.58
C SER A 106 -65.46 42.42 28.82
N PHE A 107 -65.95 42.63 27.61
CA PHE A 107 -65.54 43.75 26.76
C PHE A 107 -65.80 45.09 27.44
N ARG A 108 -64.77 45.93 27.47
CA ARG A 108 -64.82 47.30 27.98
C ARG A 108 -65.34 48.22 26.88
N LEU A 109 -65.70 49.45 27.24
CA LEU A 109 -66.14 50.46 26.27
C LEU A 109 -65.11 50.67 25.14
N GLU A 110 -63.82 50.68 25.49
CA GLU A 110 -62.72 50.76 24.52
C GLU A 110 -62.65 49.55 23.58
N ASP A 111 -62.94 48.35 24.07
CA ASP A 111 -62.96 47.12 23.25
C ASP A 111 -64.10 47.17 22.23
N TRP A 112 -65.30 47.58 22.67
CA TRP A 112 -66.45 47.80 21.80
C TRP A 112 -66.19 48.88 20.74
N ASN A 113 -65.56 50.00 21.13
CA ASN A 113 -65.24 51.07 20.19
C ASN A 113 -64.18 50.62 19.16
N ARG A 114 -63.20 49.82 19.56
CA ARG A 114 -62.19 49.26 18.64
C ARG A 114 -62.78 48.29 17.63
N LEU A 115 -63.79 47.51 17.99
CA LEU A 115 -64.49 46.65 17.02
C LEU A 115 -65.08 47.44 15.84
N LYS A 116 -65.42 48.72 16.03
CA LYS A 116 -65.98 49.61 15.01
C LYS A 116 -64.92 50.27 14.11
N LYS A 117 -63.63 50.00 14.33
CA LYS A 117 -62.53 50.65 13.59
C LYS A 117 -61.58 49.63 12.99
N ILE A 118 -61.30 49.73 11.70
CA ILE A 118 -60.30 48.89 11.04
C ILE A 118 -58.92 49.50 11.21
N ALA A 119 -57.93 48.66 11.48
CA ALA A 119 -56.53 49.04 11.64
C ALA A 119 -56.21 49.95 12.85
N ASP A 120 -57.10 49.95 13.85
CA ASP A 120 -56.90 50.63 15.13
C ASP A 120 -56.54 49.59 16.22
N GLY A 121 -55.24 49.30 16.33
CA GLY A 121 -54.71 48.28 17.25
C GLY A 121 -54.84 48.65 18.73
N ASN A 122 -54.70 47.66 19.62
CA ASN A 122 -54.68 47.94 21.05
C ASN A 122 -53.39 48.71 21.40
N PRO A 123 -53.42 49.96 21.87
CA PRO A 123 -52.21 50.74 22.15
C PRO A 123 -51.43 50.25 23.37
N ASP A 124 -51.99 49.31 24.14
CA ASP A 124 -51.31 48.67 25.27
C ASP A 124 -50.03 47.94 24.80
N GLU A 125 -48.88 48.42 25.29
CA GLU A 125 -47.54 47.87 25.04
C GLU A 125 -47.40 46.42 25.57
N GLN A 126 -48.29 45.99 26.47
CA GLN A 126 -48.31 44.64 27.02
C GLN A 126 -49.07 43.61 26.16
N LYS A 127 -49.78 44.05 25.12
CA LYS A 127 -50.60 43.18 24.25
C LYS A 127 -49.91 42.84 22.94
N ILE A 128 -50.07 41.60 22.47
CA ILE A 128 -49.37 41.08 21.28
C ILE A 128 -49.89 41.73 19.99
N GLY A 129 -51.20 41.99 19.88
CA GLY A 129 -51.79 42.58 18.67
C GLY A 129 -51.39 44.05 18.46
N ALA A 130 -50.61 44.34 17.41
CA ALA A 130 -50.15 45.70 17.09
C ALA A 130 -51.08 46.47 16.11
N PHE A 131 -51.61 45.79 15.10
CA PHE A 131 -52.24 46.44 13.94
C PHE A 131 -53.78 46.47 13.92
N GLY A 132 -54.48 45.87 14.89
CA GLY A 132 -55.95 46.03 15.02
C GLY A 132 -56.84 45.40 13.94
N VAL A 133 -56.32 44.49 13.11
CA VAL A 133 -57.08 43.87 12.00
C VAL A 133 -57.55 42.44 12.27
N GLY A 134 -57.12 41.82 13.38
CA GLY A 134 -57.35 40.39 13.66
C GLY A 134 -58.83 40.01 13.77
N PHE A 135 -59.68 40.84 14.37
CA PHE A 135 -61.13 40.60 14.43
C PHE A 135 -61.77 40.51 13.04
N TYR A 136 -61.28 41.28 12.07
CA TYR A 136 -61.86 41.29 10.73
C TYR A 136 -61.56 40.01 9.94
N SER A 137 -60.72 39.10 10.45
CA SER A 137 -60.58 37.76 9.88
C SER A 137 -61.90 36.98 9.91
N LEU A 138 -62.86 37.32 10.79
CA LEU A 138 -64.17 36.66 10.87
C LEU A 138 -64.93 36.76 9.53
N PHE A 139 -64.75 37.85 8.78
CA PHE A 139 -65.37 38.05 7.46
C PHE A 139 -64.84 37.11 6.36
N SER A 140 -63.78 36.34 6.64
CA SER A 140 -63.34 35.26 5.74
C SER A 140 -64.31 34.09 5.71
N VAL A 141 -65.10 33.89 6.77
CA VAL A 141 -65.96 32.72 6.93
C VAL A 141 -67.45 33.08 7.04
N CYS A 142 -67.80 34.28 7.53
CA CYS A 142 -69.18 34.77 7.64
C CYS A 142 -69.37 36.17 7.02
N GLU A 143 -70.61 36.54 6.67
CA GLU A 143 -70.93 37.90 6.19
C GLU A 143 -71.28 38.86 7.34
N GLU A 144 -71.92 38.35 8.39
CA GLU A 144 -72.60 39.16 9.41
C GLU A 144 -72.30 38.61 10.83
N PRO A 145 -71.06 38.77 11.33
CA PRO A 145 -70.71 38.27 12.66
C PRO A 145 -71.53 38.97 13.76
N PHE A 146 -71.82 38.22 14.83
CA PHE A 146 -72.44 38.76 16.04
C PHE A 146 -71.56 38.47 17.26
N VAL A 147 -71.36 39.48 18.10
CA VAL A 147 -70.55 39.40 19.32
C VAL A 147 -71.42 39.68 20.53
N SER A 148 -71.34 38.86 21.56
CA SER A 148 -72.00 39.07 22.87
C SER A 148 -70.96 39.03 23.99
N SER A 149 -70.95 40.01 24.89
CA SER A 149 -70.07 40.07 26.05
C SER A 149 -70.65 40.99 27.14
N GLY A 150 -70.65 40.54 28.41
CA GLY A 150 -71.05 41.38 29.55
C GLY A 150 -72.46 41.99 29.42
N GLY A 151 -73.44 41.20 29.00
CA GLY A 151 -74.84 41.62 28.83
C GLY A 151 -75.11 42.55 27.63
N HIS A 152 -74.11 42.81 26.79
CA HIS A 152 -74.23 43.62 25.57
C HIS A 152 -73.91 42.79 24.33
N GLY A 153 -74.56 43.14 23.22
CA GLY A 153 -74.38 42.49 21.92
C GLY A 153 -74.13 43.51 20.82
N MET A 154 -73.32 43.11 19.84
CA MET A 154 -73.03 43.90 18.64
C MET A 154 -73.23 43.03 17.41
N ALA A 155 -74.11 43.47 16.50
CA ALA A 155 -74.39 42.82 15.23
C ALA A 155 -73.78 43.62 14.08
N PHE A 156 -73.01 42.96 13.22
CA PHE A 156 -72.48 43.51 11.98
C PHE A 156 -73.37 43.13 10.79
N TYR A 157 -73.61 44.05 9.86
CA TYR A 157 -74.38 43.79 8.64
C TYR A 157 -73.98 44.72 7.49
N TRP A 158 -74.23 44.26 6.27
CA TRP A 158 -73.91 45.00 5.05
C TRP A 158 -75.10 45.80 4.54
N ARG A 159 -74.86 47.07 4.17
CA ARG A 159 -75.79 47.87 3.37
C ARG A 159 -75.07 48.31 2.10
N GLY A 160 -75.33 47.60 1.01
CA GLY A 160 -74.53 47.73 -0.21
C GLY A 160 -73.08 47.28 0.03
N ASN A 161 -72.11 48.16 -0.27
CA ASN A 161 -70.67 47.90 -0.07
C ASN A 161 -70.11 48.46 1.24
N GLN A 162 -70.97 48.93 2.15
CA GLN A 162 -70.61 49.54 3.43
C GLN A 162 -71.03 48.66 4.60
N LEU A 163 -70.13 48.53 5.59
CA LEU A 163 -70.33 47.74 6.79
C LEU A 163 -70.87 48.62 7.94
N PHE A 164 -71.97 48.18 8.54
CA PHE A 164 -72.64 48.84 9.65
C PHE A 164 -72.68 47.94 10.88
N THR A 165 -72.85 48.58 12.05
CA THR A 165 -73.03 47.89 13.32
C THR A 165 -74.21 48.44 14.10
N LYS A 166 -74.86 47.57 14.86
CA LYS A 166 -75.80 47.94 15.93
C LYS A 166 -75.33 47.32 17.24
N GLN A 167 -75.35 48.10 18.30
CA GLN A 167 -74.96 47.64 19.65
C GLN A 167 -76.11 47.91 20.62
N ALA A 168 -76.52 46.90 21.37
CA ALA A 168 -77.55 47.05 22.40
C ALA A 168 -77.38 46.03 23.53
N PRO A 169 -77.97 46.28 24.71
CA PRO A 169 -78.11 45.26 25.75
C PRO A 169 -78.87 44.05 25.21
N THR A 170 -78.35 42.84 25.43
CA THR A 170 -78.98 41.58 24.97
C THR A 170 -80.00 41.04 25.96
N GLY A 171 -80.03 41.56 27.19
CA GLY A 171 -80.78 40.96 28.29
C GLY A 171 -80.21 39.62 28.75
N ASP A 172 -78.99 39.29 28.33
CA ASP A 172 -78.27 38.11 28.80
C ASP A 172 -77.73 38.33 30.22
N ASN A 173 -78.08 37.43 31.13
CA ASN A 173 -77.58 37.45 32.51
C ASN A 173 -76.26 36.67 32.64
N ASP A 174 -75.86 35.92 31.61
CA ASP A 174 -74.58 35.22 31.58
C ASP A 174 -73.44 36.18 31.25
N ASN A 175 -72.79 36.69 32.30
CA ASN A 175 -71.63 37.57 32.18
C ASN A 175 -70.30 36.81 32.10
N VAL A 176 -70.31 35.47 32.04
CA VAL A 176 -69.09 34.65 32.05
C VAL A 176 -68.46 34.59 30.67
N TRP A 177 -69.28 34.45 29.61
CA TRP A 177 -68.79 34.18 28.27
C TRP A 177 -68.79 35.41 27.37
N THR A 178 -67.67 35.65 26.71
CA THR A 178 -67.64 36.40 25.46
C THR A 178 -67.85 35.42 24.31
N THR A 179 -68.91 35.63 23.53
CA THR A 179 -69.34 34.73 22.45
C THR A 179 -69.29 35.43 21.10
N PHE A 180 -68.65 34.78 20.12
CA PHE A 180 -68.66 35.16 18.71
C PHE A 180 -69.50 34.14 17.94
N LEU A 181 -70.54 34.62 17.29
CA LEU A 181 -71.45 33.85 16.43
C LEU A 181 -71.13 34.19 14.98
N MET A 182 -70.80 33.17 14.19
CA MET A 182 -70.44 33.29 12.78
C MET A 182 -71.34 32.36 11.96
N ASP A 183 -72.33 32.92 11.29
CA ASP A 183 -73.14 32.18 10.32
C ASP A 183 -72.37 32.05 9.01
N MET A 184 -72.17 30.81 8.55
CA MET A 184 -71.28 30.55 7.43
C MET A 184 -71.83 31.15 6.13
N ARG A 185 -70.96 31.82 5.35
CA ARG A 185 -71.31 32.29 3.99
C ARG A 185 -71.73 31.11 3.11
N GLU A 186 -70.97 30.03 3.19
CA GLU A 186 -71.23 28.76 2.49
C GLU A 186 -71.05 27.60 3.48
N PRO A 187 -71.86 26.54 3.42
CA PRO A 187 -71.72 25.40 4.32
C PRO A 187 -70.34 24.73 4.21
N LEU A 188 -69.63 24.59 5.34
CA LEU A 188 -68.26 24.06 5.41
C LEU A 188 -68.22 22.60 5.85
N GLU A 189 -67.16 21.88 5.49
CA GLU A 189 -66.86 20.58 6.09
C GLU A 189 -66.15 20.75 7.43
N PHE A 190 -66.35 19.79 8.35
CA PHE A 190 -65.57 19.78 9.58
C PHE A 190 -64.07 19.67 9.28
N PRO A 191 -63.21 20.50 9.92
CA PRO A 191 -61.77 20.42 9.75
C PRO A 191 -61.24 19.02 9.99
N ASP A 192 -60.13 18.66 9.33
CA ASP A 192 -59.43 17.42 9.67
C ASP A 192 -59.07 17.42 11.17
N ILE A 193 -59.54 16.40 11.90
CA ILE A 193 -59.47 16.36 13.37
C ILE A 193 -58.01 16.42 13.83
N GLU A 194 -57.10 15.70 13.15
CA GLU A 194 -55.71 15.64 13.54
C GLU A 194 -54.98 16.96 13.24
N LYS A 195 -55.16 17.53 12.04
CA LYS A 195 -54.58 18.83 11.68
C LYS A 195 -55.08 19.95 12.60
N PHE A 196 -56.38 19.97 12.90
CA PHE A 196 -56.95 21.00 13.76
C PHE A 196 -56.52 20.81 15.22
N ALA A 197 -56.49 19.56 15.72
CA ALA A 197 -55.94 19.25 17.05
C ALA A 197 -54.47 19.68 17.17
N ARG A 198 -53.64 19.38 16.16
CA ARG A 198 -52.24 19.78 16.08
C ARG A 198 -52.08 21.29 16.11
N PHE A 199 -52.88 22.02 15.32
CA PHE A 199 -52.92 23.49 15.36
C PHE A 199 -53.27 24.03 16.75
N LEU A 200 -54.31 23.50 17.39
CA LEU A 200 -54.73 23.94 18.72
C LEU A 200 -53.68 23.61 19.80
N ALA A 201 -53.07 22.42 19.75
CA ALA A 201 -52.01 22.02 20.67
C ALA A 201 -50.77 22.93 20.55
N ASN A 202 -50.38 23.22 19.29
CA ASN A 202 -49.31 24.16 18.98
C ASN A 202 -49.61 25.59 19.43
N SER A 203 -50.88 25.96 19.55
CA SER A 203 -51.29 27.29 20.00
C SER A 203 -51.28 27.37 21.52
N LEU A 204 -51.89 26.38 22.18
CA LEU A 204 -51.99 26.29 23.64
C LEU A 204 -50.63 26.19 24.34
N GLY A 205 -49.61 25.61 23.68
CA GLY A 205 -48.25 25.58 24.20
C GLY A 205 -47.71 26.95 24.61
N PHE A 206 -48.12 28.02 23.90
CA PHE A 206 -47.50 29.35 23.96
C PHE A 206 -48.38 30.43 24.58
N THR A 207 -49.60 30.08 24.97
CA THR A 207 -50.51 30.99 25.69
C THR A 207 -50.10 31.15 27.14
N GLY A 208 -50.26 32.36 27.70
CA GLY A 208 -49.92 32.64 29.08
C GLY A 208 -51.01 32.25 30.08
N ASN A 209 -52.28 32.43 29.69
CA ASN A 209 -53.46 32.30 30.55
C ASN A 209 -54.35 31.13 30.15
N LEU A 210 -54.48 30.85 28.84
CA LEU A 210 -55.31 29.74 28.35
C LEU A 210 -54.78 28.39 28.85
N GLN A 211 -55.69 27.61 29.43
CA GLN A 211 -55.43 26.29 29.99
C GLN A 211 -56.23 25.20 29.29
N ASP A 212 -57.48 25.45 28.92
CA ASP A 212 -58.36 24.44 28.32
C ASP A 212 -58.99 24.91 27.02
N ILE A 213 -59.00 24.02 26.01
CA ILE A 213 -59.69 24.22 24.73
C ILE A 213 -60.58 23.01 24.47
N SER A 214 -61.86 23.25 24.19
CA SER A 214 -62.82 22.20 23.84
C SER A 214 -63.48 22.49 22.50
N VAL A 215 -63.50 21.51 21.61
CA VAL A 215 -64.12 21.57 20.29
C VAL A 215 -65.30 20.63 20.22
N TYR A 216 -66.45 21.15 19.85
CA TYR A 216 -67.70 20.42 19.73
C TYR A 216 -68.19 20.43 18.28
N PHE A 217 -68.77 19.31 17.86
CA PHE A 217 -69.60 19.21 16.67
C PHE A 217 -71.05 18.98 17.13
N ASN A 218 -71.90 19.97 16.89
CA ASN A 218 -73.17 20.16 17.58
C ASN A 218 -72.98 20.10 19.11
N ASP A 219 -73.43 19.03 19.75
CA ASP A 219 -73.29 18.78 21.19
C ASP A 219 -72.23 17.71 21.54
N ALA A 220 -71.61 17.06 20.55
CA ALA A 220 -70.60 16.03 20.75
C ALA A 220 -69.18 16.61 20.86
N LEU A 221 -68.43 16.21 21.89
CA LEU A 221 -67.04 16.62 22.11
C LEU A 221 -66.11 15.86 21.14
N VAL A 222 -65.37 16.59 20.31
CA VAL A 222 -64.47 16.03 19.29
C VAL A 222 -63.00 16.14 19.69
N ILE A 223 -62.61 17.29 20.26
CA ILE A 223 -61.23 17.56 20.69
C ILE A 223 -61.29 18.26 22.05
N GLN A 224 -60.48 17.80 22.99
CA GLN A 224 -60.23 18.47 24.27
C GLN A 224 -58.73 18.55 24.50
N LEU A 225 -58.22 19.76 24.71
CA LEU A 225 -56.84 20.04 25.06
C LEU A 225 -56.78 20.71 26.43
N SER A 226 -55.85 20.28 27.26
CA SER A 226 -55.60 20.87 28.59
C SER A 226 -54.11 21.09 28.81
N LYS A 227 -53.76 22.19 29.48
CA LYS A 227 -52.40 22.61 29.82
C LYS A 227 -52.26 22.71 31.33
N LYS A 228 -51.32 21.94 31.89
CA LYS A 228 -50.94 22.02 33.31
C LYS A 228 -49.53 22.59 33.42
N MET A 229 -49.34 23.58 34.27
CA MET A 229 -48.05 24.24 34.49
C MET A 229 -47.59 24.03 35.92
N GLN A 230 -46.32 23.65 36.10
CA GLN A 230 -45.67 23.58 37.40
C GLN A 230 -45.19 24.96 37.85
N ASP A 231 -44.90 25.10 39.15
CA ASP A 231 -44.30 26.31 39.70
C ASP A 231 -42.91 26.57 39.09
N PRO A 232 -42.61 27.83 38.76
CA PRO A 232 -41.33 28.20 38.18
C PRO A 232 -40.17 28.05 39.18
N LYS A 233 -39.10 27.38 38.76
CA LYS A 233 -37.83 27.28 39.49
C LYS A 233 -36.85 28.32 38.95
N SER A 234 -36.28 29.12 39.84
CA SER A 234 -35.26 30.11 39.45
C SER A 234 -33.93 29.41 39.15
N MET A 235 -33.29 29.79 38.05
CA MET A 235 -31.94 29.34 37.70
C MET A 235 -30.91 30.38 38.10
N ASN A 236 -29.76 29.91 38.58
CA ASN A 236 -28.64 30.78 38.90
C ASN A 236 -27.93 31.25 37.62
N ILE A 237 -27.82 32.56 37.43
CA ILE A 237 -27.03 33.15 36.34
C ILE A 237 -25.63 33.42 36.90
N THR A 238 -24.64 32.66 36.43
CA THR A 238 -23.25 32.81 36.85
C THR A 238 -22.72 34.22 36.55
N SER A 239 -21.93 34.79 37.45
CA SER A 239 -21.41 36.16 37.34
C SER A 239 -20.49 36.42 36.12
N GLY A 240 -20.09 35.36 35.40
CA GLY A 240 -19.33 35.45 34.16
C GLY A 240 -20.14 35.86 32.93
N PHE A 241 -21.47 35.82 33.00
CA PHE A 241 -22.36 36.19 31.90
C PHE A 241 -22.55 37.71 31.78
N ASN A 242 -22.53 38.21 30.55
CA ASN A 242 -23.04 39.53 30.20
C ASN A 242 -24.56 39.42 30.00
N THR A 243 -25.33 39.95 30.95
CA THR A 243 -26.80 39.93 30.90
C THR A 243 -27.40 41.04 30.05
N PHE A 244 -26.58 41.98 29.55
CA PHE A 244 -27.04 43.04 28.66
C PHE A 244 -26.96 42.62 27.20
N SER A 245 -27.93 43.07 26.42
CA SER A 245 -27.83 43.06 24.96
C SER A 245 -26.70 44.03 24.52
N PRO A 246 -26.04 43.82 23.36
CA PRO A 246 -24.87 44.61 22.96
C PRO A 246 -25.05 46.13 22.89
N GLN A 247 -26.25 46.62 22.54
CA GLN A 247 -26.60 48.05 22.57
C GLN A 247 -27.25 48.49 23.89
N MET A 248 -27.24 47.63 24.91
CA MET A 248 -27.81 47.86 26.24
C MET A 248 -29.32 48.18 26.23
N MET A 249 -30.03 47.77 25.18
CA MET A 249 -31.48 47.95 25.06
C MET A 249 -32.27 47.05 26.01
N PHE A 250 -31.72 45.88 26.31
CA PHE A 250 -32.34 44.89 27.17
C PHE A 250 -31.35 44.39 28.22
N ASN A 251 -31.86 44.15 29.44
CA ASN A 251 -31.13 43.51 30.52
C ASN A 251 -31.87 42.26 31.00
N LEU A 252 -31.23 41.10 30.92
CA LEU A 252 -31.72 39.84 31.46
C LEU A 252 -31.58 39.83 32.98
N THR A 253 -32.70 39.99 33.70
CA THR A 253 -32.71 40.14 35.17
C THR A 253 -32.80 38.80 35.90
N SER A 254 -33.50 37.83 35.33
CA SER A 254 -33.70 36.51 35.93
C SER A 254 -34.10 35.49 34.88
N VAL A 255 -33.75 34.22 35.13
CA VAL A 255 -34.21 33.08 34.33
C VAL A 255 -34.97 32.12 35.23
N ASN A 256 -36.16 31.71 34.79
CA ASN A 256 -36.99 30.74 35.51
C ASN A 256 -37.40 29.60 34.59
N VAL A 257 -37.24 28.36 35.02
CA VAL A 257 -37.64 27.16 34.26
C VAL A 257 -38.84 26.51 34.93
N ARG A 258 -39.84 26.12 34.14
CA ARG A 258 -41.01 25.38 34.60
C ARG A 258 -41.35 24.21 33.68
N GLY A 259 -41.90 23.14 34.24
CA GLY A 259 -42.48 22.04 33.48
C GLY A 259 -43.91 22.36 33.03
N VAL A 260 -44.24 22.01 31.79
CA VAL A 260 -45.59 22.17 31.21
C VAL A 260 -46.02 20.86 30.60
N GLN A 261 -47.17 20.34 31.06
CA GLN A 261 -47.79 19.14 30.53
C GLN A 261 -49.02 19.51 29.70
N LEU A 262 -49.03 19.11 28.42
CA LEU A 262 -50.20 19.19 27.56
C LEU A 262 -50.84 17.81 27.47
N ASN A 263 -52.17 17.75 27.60
CA ASN A 263 -52.94 16.53 27.41
C ASN A 263 -53.97 16.78 26.31
N ILE A 264 -54.15 15.80 25.43
CA ILE A 264 -55.20 15.79 24.43
C ILE A 264 -56.12 14.58 24.62
N LYS A 265 -57.41 14.80 24.40
CA LYS A 265 -58.40 13.77 24.09
C LYS A 265 -59.02 14.11 22.74
N LYS A 266 -58.97 13.20 21.77
CA LYS A 266 -59.58 13.42 20.44
C LYS A 266 -60.26 12.17 19.90
N LEU A 267 -61.22 12.36 19.00
CA LEU A 267 -61.78 11.24 18.23
C LEU A 267 -60.75 10.70 17.22
N VAL A 268 -60.73 9.39 17.05
CA VAL A 268 -59.86 8.66 16.13
C VAL A 268 -60.62 8.33 14.85
N ILE A 269 -60.07 8.75 13.72
CA ILE A 269 -60.62 8.45 12.40
C ILE A 269 -60.26 7.00 12.04
N PRO A 270 -61.24 6.14 11.66
CA PRO A 270 -60.97 4.76 11.26
C PRO A 270 -60.11 4.70 9.98
N THR A 271 -58.95 4.07 10.05
CA THR A 271 -57.98 4.00 8.92
C THR A 271 -58.39 3.03 7.81
N ASN A 272 -59.31 2.10 8.09
CA ASN A 272 -59.70 1.04 7.15
C ASN A 272 -60.90 1.41 6.26
N MET A 273 -61.36 2.66 6.32
CA MET A 273 -62.55 3.15 5.62
C MET A 273 -62.22 4.45 4.86
N ASN A 274 -62.86 4.67 3.72
CA ASN A 274 -62.68 5.91 2.97
C ASN A 274 -63.41 7.08 3.63
N ALA A 275 -63.07 8.32 3.23
CA ALA A 275 -63.60 9.54 3.84
C ALA A 275 -65.13 9.66 3.83
N ARG A 276 -65.80 9.17 2.79
CA ARG A 276 -67.27 9.18 2.73
C ARG A 276 -67.89 8.16 3.68
N GLN A 277 -67.26 6.99 3.82
CA GLN A 277 -67.77 5.90 4.65
C GLN A 277 -67.69 6.20 6.14
N TRP A 278 -66.57 6.72 6.63
CA TRP A 278 -66.47 6.97 8.07
C TRP A 278 -67.25 8.23 8.49
N ARG A 279 -67.37 9.24 7.63
CA ARG A 279 -68.13 10.47 7.95
C ARG A 279 -69.63 10.26 8.11
N SER A 280 -70.18 9.20 7.52
CA SER A 280 -71.59 8.83 7.67
C SER A 280 -71.88 7.96 8.90
N LEU A 281 -70.84 7.55 9.64
CA LEU A 281 -71.00 6.86 10.91
C LEU A 281 -71.42 7.84 12.02
N PRO A 282 -72.25 7.41 12.99
CA PRO A 282 -72.50 8.17 14.20
C PRO A 282 -71.21 8.50 14.95
N ILE A 283 -71.06 9.73 15.43
CA ILE A 283 -69.87 10.16 16.18
C ILE A 283 -69.62 9.29 17.43
N THR A 284 -70.67 8.71 18.01
CA THR A 284 -70.59 7.79 19.15
C THR A 284 -69.79 6.52 18.89
N ASP A 285 -69.60 6.16 17.62
CA ASP A 285 -68.90 4.94 17.22
C ASP A 285 -67.38 5.15 17.09
N PHE A 286 -66.91 6.40 17.11
CA PHE A 286 -65.49 6.72 17.06
C PHE A 286 -64.80 6.41 18.39
N GLN A 287 -63.62 5.81 18.31
CA GLN A 287 -62.75 5.65 19.48
C GLN A 287 -62.14 6.99 19.89
N VAL A 288 -61.80 7.12 21.18
CA VAL A 288 -61.11 8.30 21.73
C VAL A 288 -59.65 7.97 21.98
N GLU A 289 -58.74 8.79 21.46
CA GLU A 289 -57.31 8.77 21.77
C GLU A 289 -57.01 9.76 22.90
N GLU A 290 -56.29 9.31 23.92
CA GLU A 290 -55.71 10.17 24.95
C GLU A 290 -54.18 10.15 24.84
N ALA A 291 -53.56 11.33 24.78
CA ALA A 291 -52.10 11.46 24.72
C ALA A 291 -51.63 12.64 25.58
N SER A 292 -50.38 12.60 26.03
CA SER A 292 -49.76 13.70 26.77
C SER A 292 -48.29 13.89 26.43
N ILE A 293 -47.83 15.14 26.55
CA ILE A 293 -46.44 15.54 26.37
C ILE A 293 -46.01 16.45 27.53
N LEU A 294 -44.77 16.28 27.96
CA LEU A 294 -44.10 17.15 28.93
C LEU A 294 -43.03 17.99 28.21
N LEU A 295 -43.08 19.30 28.42
CA LEU A 295 -42.16 20.29 27.87
C LEU A 295 -41.56 21.12 29.01
N ARG A 296 -40.39 21.71 28.78
CA ARG A 296 -39.79 22.70 29.67
C ARG A 296 -39.88 24.07 29.02
N ILE A 297 -40.27 25.07 29.81
CA ILE A 297 -40.27 26.47 29.39
C ILE A 297 -39.30 27.24 30.27
N ALA A 298 -38.27 27.82 29.65
CA ALA A 298 -37.33 28.72 30.28
C ALA A 298 -37.70 30.17 29.96
N ASN A 299 -38.09 30.94 30.98
CA ASN A 299 -38.45 32.34 30.87
C ASN A 299 -37.27 33.22 31.28
N GLY A 300 -36.72 33.98 30.34
CA GLY A 300 -35.81 35.10 30.61
C GLY A 300 -36.61 36.39 30.77
N ASN A 301 -36.59 36.97 31.98
CA ASN A 301 -37.26 38.25 32.26
C ASN A 301 -36.33 39.40 31.90
N LEU A 302 -36.83 40.35 31.11
CA LEU A 302 -36.04 41.44 30.53
C LEU A 302 -36.58 42.79 30.99
N ASP A 303 -35.68 43.63 31.49
CA ASP A 303 -35.93 45.07 31.59
C ASP A 303 -35.53 45.73 30.27
N VAL A 304 -36.37 46.65 29.77
CA VAL A 304 -36.16 47.33 28.49
C VAL A 304 -35.79 48.78 28.77
N ASN A 305 -34.67 49.21 28.22
CA ASN A 305 -34.18 50.58 28.33
C ASN A 305 -33.78 51.11 26.95
N VAL A 306 -34.64 51.94 26.36
CA VAL A 306 -34.40 52.57 25.07
C VAL A 306 -34.41 54.08 25.18
N SER A 307 -33.69 54.76 24.28
CA SER A 307 -33.72 56.22 24.24
C SER A 307 -35.10 56.76 23.85
N ASN A 308 -35.44 57.96 24.31
CA ASN A 308 -36.71 58.62 23.96
C ASN A 308 -36.89 58.77 22.44
N VAL A 309 -35.79 59.02 21.71
CA VAL A 309 -35.80 59.12 20.24
C VAL A 309 -36.14 57.76 19.61
N PHE A 310 -35.54 56.67 20.09
CA PHE A 310 -35.83 55.33 19.61
C PHE A 310 -37.27 54.92 19.90
N SER A 311 -37.75 55.22 21.11
CA SER A 311 -39.14 54.96 21.52
C SER A 311 -40.15 55.71 20.64
N ALA A 312 -39.89 56.99 20.33
CA ALA A 312 -40.77 57.80 19.50
C ALA A 312 -40.81 57.27 18.05
N GLU A 313 -39.67 56.85 17.51
CA GLU A 313 -39.61 56.28 16.17
C GLU A 313 -40.31 54.93 16.07
N MET A 314 -40.14 54.06 17.09
CA MET A 314 -40.89 52.81 17.17
C MET A 314 -42.39 53.02 17.31
N GLU A 315 -42.83 54.01 18.09
CA GLU A 315 -44.24 54.40 18.22
C GLU A 315 -44.81 54.94 16.90
N ARG A 316 -44.01 55.71 16.15
CA ARG A 316 -44.38 56.20 14.81
C ARG A 316 -44.66 55.03 13.84
N ILE A 317 -43.82 54.00 13.86
CA ILE A 317 -43.88 52.84 12.95
C ILE A 317 -44.96 51.84 13.36
N THR A 318 -44.96 51.45 14.65
CA THR A 318 -45.78 50.32 15.16
C THR A 318 -47.05 50.76 15.86
N LYS A 319 -47.25 52.07 16.07
CA LYS A 319 -48.29 52.65 16.95
C LYS A 319 -48.17 52.26 18.42
N LYS A 320 -47.04 51.64 18.81
CA LYS A 320 -46.74 51.20 20.17
C LYS A 320 -45.37 51.67 20.62
N LYS A 321 -45.30 52.04 21.88
CA LYS A 321 -44.00 52.18 22.57
C LYS A 321 -43.44 50.79 22.89
N PRO A 322 -42.11 50.64 22.91
CA PRO A 322 -41.50 49.43 23.45
C PRO A 322 -41.86 49.30 24.93
N PRO A 323 -42.24 48.10 25.40
CA PRO A 323 -42.66 47.90 26.77
C PRO A 323 -41.51 48.11 27.75
N SER A 324 -41.76 48.65 28.94
CA SER A 324 -40.71 48.80 29.98
C SER A 324 -40.13 47.46 30.48
N LYS A 325 -40.93 46.39 30.40
CA LYS A 325 -40.55 45.02 30.74
C LYS A 325 -41.09 44.05 29.71
N THR A 326 -40.31 43.03 29.38
CA THR A 326 -40.71 41.96 28.47
C THR A 326 -40.10 40.64 28.89
N THR A 327 -40.44 39.55 28.19
CA THR A 327 -39.89 38.23 28.46
C THR A 327 -39.56 37.51 27.16
N ILE A 328 -38.50 36.69 27.17
CA ILE A 328 -38.23 35.67 26.16
C ILE A 328 -38.48 34.30 26.77
N GLN A 329 -39.06 33.38 26.00
CA GLN A 329 -39.36 32.04 26.45
C GLN A 329 -38.75 31.02 25.50
N MET A 330 -37.96 30.09 26.02
CA MET A 330 -37.46 28.95 25.28
C MET A 330 -38.23 27.70 25.66
N ILE A 331 -38.85 27.07 24.67
CA ILE A 331 -39.57 25.81 24.85
C ILE A 331 -38.77 24.68 24.24
N TYR A 332 -38.49 23.68 25.06
CA TYR A 332 -37.69 22.53 24.66
C TYR A 332 -38.09 21.28 25.46
N ALA A 333 -37.62 20.13 24.99
CA ALA A 333 -37.66 18.89 25.76
C ALA A 333 -36.25 18.60 26.29
N GLY A 334 -36.14 18.29 27.58
CA GLY A 334 -34.90 17.81 28.17
C GLY A 334 -34.56 16.40 27.66
N PHE A 335 -33.37 15.91 28.06
CA PHE A 335 -32.87 14.62 27.57
C PHE A 335 -33.76 13.42 27.94
N GLU A 336 -34.29 13.39 29.16
CA GLU A 336 -35.17 12.31 29.62
C GLU A 336 -36.53 12.33 28.90
N GLU A 337 -37.09 13.52 28.70
CA GLU A 337 -38.31 13.71 27.92
C GLU A 337 -38.10 13.26 26.47
N TYR A 338 -36.99 13.66 25.84
CA TYR A 338 -36.61 13.21 24.50
C TYR A 338 -36.54 11.69 24.41
N ARG A 339 -35.83 11.01 25.32
CA ARG A 339 -35.73 9.54 25.31
C ARG A 339 -37.08 8.85 25.41
N LYS A 340 -38.01 9.41 26.21
CA LYS A 340 -39.37 8.87 26.38
C LYS A 340 -40.19 9.00 25.10
N TYR A 341 -40.13 10.16 24.43
CA TYR A 341 -41.01 10.47 23.30
C TYR A 341 -40.46 10.07 21.93
N ASN A 342 -39.16 9.79 21.80
CA ASN A 342 -38.51 9.42 20.53
C ASN A 342 -39.08 8.15 19.86
N ARG A 343 -39.94 7.38 20.53
CA ARG A 343 -40.56 6.16 19.98
C ARG A 343 -42.08 6.18 19.88
N ILE A 344 -42.76 6.99 20.71
CA ILE A 344 -44.22 6.91 20.90
C ILE A 344 -44.75 8.32 21.20
N ILE A 345 -44.98 9.12 20.17
CA ILE A 345 -45.65 10.42 20.32
C ILE A 345 -46.83 10.56 19.37
N SER A 346 -47.93 11.09 19.89
CA SER A 346 -49.10 11.43 19.07
C SER A 346 -48.71 12.48 18.01
N PRO A 347 -49.13 12.33 16.75
CA PRO A 347 -48.84 13.29 15.67
C PRO A 347 -49.23 14.73 16.00
N VAL A 348 -50.19 14.91 16.92
CA VAL A 348 -50.66 16.20 17.42
C VAL A 348 -49.57 17.03 18.07
N PHE A 349 -48.61 16.42 18.78
CA PHE A 349 -47.55 17.13 19.50
C PHE A 349 -46.25 17.24 18.71
N LYS A 350 -46.22 16.76 17.45
CA LYS A 350 -45.01 16.65 16.64
C LYS A 350 -44.28 17.99 16.49
N ASP A 351 -45.02 19.09 16.29
CA ASP A 351 -44.42 20.41 16.08
C ASP A 351 -43.90 21.08 17.35
N LEU A 352 -44.20 20.52 18.53
CA LEU A 352 -43.69 21.01 19.82
C LEU A 352 -42.34 20.38 20.21
N LEU A 353 -41.93 19.33 19.48
CA LEU A 353 -40.64 18.65 19.64
C LEU A 353 -39.79 18.89 18.40
N PRO A 354 -39.03 19.99 18.38
CA PRO A 354 -38.24 20.34 17.21
C PRO A 354 -37.07 19.38 17.01
N TYR A 355 -36.43 18.87 18.07
CA TYR A 355 -35.23 18.03 17.95
C TYR A 355 -35.48 16.75 17.09
N PRO A 356 -34.59 16.41 16.13
CA PRO A 356 -33.30 17.05 15.81
C PRO A 356 -33.38 18.17 14.75
N GLU A 357 -34.59 18.59 14.37
CA GLU A 357 -34.87 19.74 13.51
C GLU A 357 -34.78 21.08 14.28
N GLN A 358 -34.92 22.18 13.53
CA GLN A 358 -34.90 23.52 14.11
C GLN A 358 -36.26 23.87 14.73
N GLY A 359 -36.22 24.59 15.86
CA GLY A 359 -37.39 25.23 16.43
C GLY A 359 -37.86 26.42 15.60
N LYS A 360 -39.00 26.96 15.99
CA LYS A 360 -39.66 28.12 15.37
C LYS A 360 -39.73 29.29 16.31
N ILE A 361 -39.80 30.50 15.75
CA ILE A 361 -40.07 31.72 16.51
C ILE A 361 -41.58 31.92 16.61
N TYR A 362 -42.04 32.26 17.82
CA TYR A 362 -43.43 32.48 18.15
C TYR A 362 -43.67 33.93 18.54
N ILE A 363 -44.70 34.52 17.96
CA ILE A 363 -45.20 35.86 18.27
C ILE A 363 -46.67 35.69 18.63
N GLY A 364 -46.92 35.12 19.82
CA GLY A 364 -48.19 34.48 20.18
C GLY A 364 -48.40 33.13 19.48
N PHE A 365 -48.10 33.06 18.17
CA PHE A 365 -48.25 31.88 17.30
C PHE A 365 -46.98 31.59 16.50
N PRO A 366 -46.81 30.35 15.97
CA PRO A 366 -45.63 29.99 15.20
C PRO A 366 -45.53 30.79 13.91
N THR A 367 -44.39 31.43 13.70
CA THR A 367 -44.00 32.05 12.44
C THR A 367 -43.36 31.02 11.49
N PHE A 368 -43.07 31.39 10.24
CA PHE A 368 -42.26 30.55 9.34
C PHE A 368 -40.78 30.57 9.71
N GLN A 369 -40.35 31.52 10.54
CA GLN A 369 -38.96 31.70 10.89
C GLN A 369 -38.49 30.65 11.90
N THR A 370 -37.43 29.92 11.54
CA THR A 370 -36.74 28.99 12.43
C THR A 370 -35.71 29.69 13.31
N THR A 371 -35.41 29.12 14.47
CA THR A 371 -34.52 29.70 15.50
C THR A 371 -33.03 29.43 15.25
N GLY A 372 -32.67 28.50 14.36
CA GLY A 372 -31.31 28.00 14.21
C GLY A 372 -30.98 26.83 15.12
N CYS A 373 -31.56 26.71 16.31
CA CYS A 373 -31.32 25.63 17.27
C CYS A 373 -32.54 24.71 17.42
N CYS A 374 -32.43 23.62 18.19
CA CYS A 374 -33.53 22.69 18.43
C CYS A 374 -34.48 23.16 19.55
N SER A 375 -34.69 24.47 19.72
CA SER A 375 -35.64 25.02 20.70
C SER A 375 -36.56 26.03 20.04
N HIS A 376 -37.84 26.04 20.43
CA HIS A 376 -38.75 27.12 20.04
C HIS A 376 -38.49 28.35 20.89
N LEU A 377 -38.62 29.53 20.27
CA LEU A 377 -38.43 30.82 20.93
C LEU A 377 -39.72 31.63 20.84
N ALA A 378 -40.36 31.90 21.97
CA ALA A 378 -41.42 32.90 22.04
C ALA A 378 -40.84 34.20 22.56
N ALA A 379 -40.98 35.27 21.78
CA ALA A 379 -40.43 36.57 22.12
C ALA A 379 -41.30 37.69 21.54
N ARG A 380 -41.28 38.86 22.16
CA ARG A 380 -41.92 40.07 21.61
C ARG A 380 -41.06 40.73 20.53
N VAL A 381 -40.68 39.95 19.52
CA VAL A 381 -40.12 40.50 18.28
C VAL A 381 -41.25 41.13 17.46
N ILE A 382 -40.93 42.20 16.73
CA ILE A 382 -41.89 42.91 15.90
C ILE A 382 -42.03 42.18 14.55
N PRO A 383 -43.23 41.68 14.21
CA PRO A 383 -43.44 40.99 12.94
C PRO A 383 -43.65 41.95 11.77
N THR A 384 -43.59 41.39 10.56
CA THR A 384 -44.16 42.00 9.35
C THR A 384 -45.70 42.09 9.42
N VAL A 385 -46.33 42.83 8.51
CA VAL A 385 -47.79 43.12 8.54
C VAL A 385 -48.68 41.86 8.49
N ASP A 386 -48.22 40.82 7.80
CA ASP A 386 -48.85 39.49 7.71
C ASP A 386 -48.70 38.64 8.98
N ARG A 387 -47.77 38.99 9.88
CA ARG A 387 -47.43 38.30 11.13
C ARG A 387 -46.83 36.90 10.98
N GLU A 388 -46.36 36.57 9.79
CA GLU A 388 -45.78 35.25 9.51
C GLU A 388 -44.25 35.27 9.50
N SER A 389 -43.65 36.46 9.52
CA SER A 389 -42.20 36.70 9.54
C SER A 389 -41.82 37.82 10.50
N ILE A 390 -40.53 37.91 10.83
CA ILE A 390 -39.95 38.96 11.67
C ILE A 390 -39.54 40.13 10.78
N ASP A 391 -39.83 41.37 11.19
CA ASP A 391 -39.38 42.54 10.44
C ASP A 391 -37.90 42.82 10.73
N LEU A 392 -37.07 42.51 9.72
CA LEU A 392 -35.65 42.84 9.68
C LEU A 392 -35.33 43.75 8.46
N ALA A 393 -36.35 44.44 7.93
CA ALA A 393 -36.23 45.34 6.79
C ALA A 393 -36.23 46.81 7.23
N GLU A 394 -37.09 47.17 8.18
CA GLU A 394 -37.10 48.51 8.76
C GLU A 394 -35.91 48.66 9.74
N LYS A 395 -35.18 49.78 9.64
CA LYS A 395 -33.90 49.99 10.35
C LYS A 395 -34.04 49.95 11.87
N THR A 396 -35.05 50.62 12.42
CA THR A 396 -35.31 50.68 13.88
C THR A 396 -35.76 49.32 14.41
N LEU A 397 -36.68 48.64 13.70
CA LEU A 397 -37.18 47.33 14.05
C LEU A 397 -36.09 46.25 13.96
N THR A 398 -35.22 46.33 12.96
CA THR A 398 -34.06 45.43 12.80
C THR A 398 -33.13 45.48 14.01
N ILE A 399 -32.87 46.68 14.55
CA ILE A 399 -32.04 46.85 15.74
C ILE A 399 -32.72 46.21 16.95
N TYR A 400 -33.98 46.55 17.21
CA TYR A 400 -34.73 46.03 18.35
C TYR A 400 -34.85 44.49 18.32
N ASN A 401 -35.23 43.94 17.16
CA ASN A 401 -35.37 42.50 16.98
C ASN A 401 -34.04 41.77 17.12
N SER A 402 -32.96 42.30 16.55
CA SER A 402 -31.61 41.72 16.70
C SER A 402 -31.17 41.67 18.16
N GLU A 403 -31.45 42.71 18.95
CA GLU A 403 -31.07 42.76 20.37
C GLU A 403 -31.85 41.74 21.22
N ILE A 404 -33.13 41.50 20.93
CA ILE A 404 -33.90 40.42 21.56
C ILE A 404 -33.34 39.05 21.18
N LEU A 405 -33.04 38.83 19.89
CA LEU A 405 -32.50 37.55 19.40
C LEU A 405 -31.14 37.23 20.01
N ARG A 406 -30.29 38.24 20.23
CA ARG A 406 -29.02 38.07 20.96
C ARG A 406 -29.26 37.60 22.39
N LEU A 407 -30.22 38.18 23.11
CA LEU A 407 -30.56 37.68 24.45
C LEU A 407 -31.12 36.25 24.45
N ALA A 408 -31.80 35.84 23.38
CA ALA A 408 -32.14 34.43 23.19
C ALA A 408 -30.89 33.54 23.09
N GLY A 409 -29.82 34.02 22.45
CA GLY A 409 -28.51 33.34 22.43
C GLY A 409 -27.86 33.24 23.81
N THR A 410 -27.97 34.30 24.61
CA THR A 410 -27.50 34.30 26.02
C THR A 410 -28.28 33.29 26.85
N LEU A 411 -29.62 33.27 26.72
CA LEU A 411 -30.48 32.29 27.40
C LEU A 411 -30.15 30.86 26.98
N SER A 412 -29.90 30.62 25.68
CA SER A 412 -29.46 29.31 25.18
C SER A 412 -28.16 28.84 25.85
N ARG A 413 -27.20 29.75 26.02
CA ARG A 413 -25.92 29.43 26.65
C ARG A 413 -26.07 29.11 28.13
N ILE A 414 -26.91 29.86 28.85
CA ILE A 414 -27.25 29.57 30.24
C ILE A 414 -27.87 28.18 30.38
N LEU A 415 -28.83 27.84 29.51
CA LEU A 415 -29.48 26.51 29.52
C LEU A 415 -28.48 25.38 29.20
N TYR A 416 -27.60 25.59 28.23
CA TYR A 416 -26.55 24.62 27.91
C TYR A 416 -25.58 24.39 29.08
N GLU A 417 -25.12 25.47 29.73
CA GLU A 417 -24.22 25.35 30.88
C GLU A 417 -24.91 24.73 32.11
N ASP A 418 -26.21 24.95 32.28
CA ASP A 418 -27.01 24.27 33.31
C ASP A 418 -27.06 22.74 33.06
N GLU A 419 -27.31 22.30 31.83
CA GLU A 419 -27.24 20.88 31.46
C GLU A 419 -25.85 20.28 31.74
N MET A 420 -24.77 21.00 31.40
CA MET A 420 -23.40 20.56 31.71
C MET A 420 -23.11 20.51 33.22
N THR A 421 -23.71 21.43 34.00
CA THR A 421 -23.58 21.46 35.45
C THR A 421 -24.31 20.27 36.09
N GLN A 422 -25.53 19.96 35.63
CA GLN A 422 -26.28 18.79 36.07
C GLN A 422 -25.53 17.49 35.74
N ILE A 423 -24.97 17.37 34.54
CA ILE A 423 -24.11 16.25 34.15
C ILE A 423 -22.91 16.15 35.10
N THR A 424 -22.24 17.26 35.40
CA THR A 424 -21.07 17.28 36.31
C THR A 424 -21.42 16.78 37.71
N GLN A 425 -22.52 17.25 38.29
CA GLN A 425 -22.98 16.84 39.62
C GLN A 425 -23.25 15.33 39.67
N LEU A 426 -24.07 14.82 38.75
CA LEU A 426 -24.45 13.41 38.70
C LEU A 426 -23.28 12.50 38.31
N TYR A 427 -22.37 12.98 37.45
CA TYR A 427 -21.17 12.26 37.06
C TYR A 427 -20.23 12.06 38.26
N ASN A 428 -20.01 13.11 39.06
CA ASN A 428 -19.19 13.05 40.27
C ASN A 428 -19.81 12.14 41.35
N GLU A 429 -21.13 12.20 41.55
CA GLU A 429 -21.85 11.32 42.48
C GLU A 429 -21.72 9.84 42.11
N LYS A 430 -21.89 9.50 40.81
CA LYS A 430 -21.81 8.11 40.34
C LYS A 430 -20.38 7.56 40.30
N ILE A 431 -19.37 8.41 40.03
CA ILE A 431 -17.95 8.02 40.13
C ILE A 431 -17.54 7.78 41.59
N ALA A 432 -18.02 8.61 42.52
CA ALA A 432 -17.75 8.42 43.95
C ALA A 432 -18.34 7.11 44.50
N ALA A 433 -19.37 6.55 43.85
CA ALA A 433 -19.99 5.28 44.20
C ALA A 433 -19.30 4.03 43.59
N ASP A 434 -18.17 4.19 42.90
CA ASP A 434 -17.36 3.12 42.26
C ASP A 434 -18.10 2.24 41.23
N ILE A 435 -19.23 2.74 40.70
CA ILE A 435 -19.98 2.06 39.63
C ILE A 435 -19.32 2.40 38.28
N LYS A 436 -18.23 1.70 37.94
CA LYS A 436 -17.61 1.71 36.59
C LYS A 436 -18.45 0.92 35.58
N GLU A 437 -19.76 1.13 35.57
CA GLU A 437 -20.62 0.48 34.60
C GLU A 437 -20.56 1.23 33.27
N LYS A 438 -20.15 0.53 32.20
CA LYS A 438 -20.04 1.06 30.84
C LYS A 438 -21.36 1.74 30.38
N SER A 439 -22.50 1.23 30.86
CA SER A 439 -23.85 1.76 30.64
C SER A 439 -24.07 3.17 31.17
N ALA A 440 -23.53 3.49 32.35
CA ALA A 440 -23.71 4.81 32.97
C ALA A 440 -22.95 5.90 32.22
N ARG A 441 -21.72 5.59 31.79
CA ARG A 441 -20.90 6.51 31.01
C ARG A 441 -21.50 6.81 29.64
N GLU A 442 -21.95 5.78 28.93
CA GLU A 442 -22.64 5.94 27.66
C GLU A 442 -23.91 6.79 27.80
N TRP A 443 -24.65 6.67 28.89
CA TRP A 443 -25.82 7.52 29.17
C TRP A 443 -25.45 9.00 29.31
N PHE A 444 -24.37 9.34 30.02
CA PHE A 444 -23.87 10.73 30.11
C PHE A 444 -23.37 11.25 28.75
N GLU A 445 -22.69 10.40 27.98
CA GLU A 445 -22.23 10.76 26.63
C GLU A 445 -23.40 11.05 25.69
N GLN A 446 -24.49 10.27 25.76
CA GLN A 446 -25.72 10.53 25.02
C GLN A 446 -26.43 11.80 25.49
N TRP A 447 -26.46 12.06 26.80
CA TRP A 447 -27.04 13.29 27.35
C TRP A 447 -26.27 14.53 26.87
N ALA A 448 -24.95 14.50 27.00
CA ALA A 448 -24.10 15.59 26.54
C ALA A 448 -24.20 15.81 25.02
N ALA A 449 -24.27 14.72 24.23
CA ALA A 449 -24.48 14.80 22.78
C ALA A 449 -25.84 15.41 22.42
N HIS A 450 -26.90 15.06 23.17
CA HIS A 450 -28.21 15.68 23.02
C HIS A 450 -28.14 17.18 23.30
N ALA A 451 -27.60 17.58 24.47
CA ALA A 451 -27.48 18.99 24.85
C ALA A 451 -26.64 19.80 23.84
N LEU A 452 -25.48 19.29 23.44
CA LEU A 452 -24.61 19.95 22.46
C LEU A 452 -25.29 20.09 21.10
N SER A 453 -25.90 19.01 20.58
CA SER A 453 -26.66 19.07 19.33
C SER A 453 -27.85 20.02 19.42
N HIS A 454 -28.53 20.07 20.56
CA HIS A 454 -29.72 20.90 20.78
C HIS A 454 -29.40 22.39 20.65
N PHE A 455 -28.25 22.81 21.18
CA PHE A 455 -27.76 24.19 21.13
C PHE A 455 -26.73 24.45 20.02
N THR A 456 -26.54 23.49 19.10
CA THR A 456 -25.74 23.71 17.90
C THR A 456 -26.61 24.40 16.85
N PHE A 457 -26.36 25.69 16.66
CA PHE A 457 -27.10 26.49 15.68
C PHE A 457 -26.85 26.02 14.24
N ARG A 458 -27.86 26.05 13.40
CA ARG A 458 -27.81 25.85 11.95
C ARG A 458 -28.26 27.13 11.27
N SER A 459 -28.10 27.22 9.95
CA SER A 459 -28.67 28.35 9.21
C SER A 459 -30.19 28.35 9.37
N SER A 460 -30.71 29.41 9.95
CA SER A 460 -32.15 29.63 10.09
C SER A 460 -32.78 29.97 8.74
N THR A 461 -34.08 29.74 8.64
CA THR A 461 -34.92 29.89 7.43
C THR A 461 -36.22 30.61 7.80
N PRO A 462 -36.78 31.46 6.92
CA PRO A 462 -36.20 31.88 5.63
C PRO A 462 -35.00 32.82 5.79
N ASN A 463 -34.90 33.58 6.89
CA ASN A 463 -33.79 34.51 7.09
C ASN A 463 -32.69 33.88 7.96
N ALA A 464 -31.47 33.76 7.41
CA ALA A 464 -30.31 33.22 8.11
C ALA A 464 -29.74 34.15 9.20
N GLN A 465 -30.05 35.46 9.16
CA GLN A 465 -29.54 36.43 10.12
C GLN A 465 -30.03 36.12 11.55
N VAL A 466 -31.25 35.60 11.68
CA VAL A 466 -31.85 35.25 12.97
C VAL A 466 -30.99 34.25 13.75
N GLY A 467 -30.61 33.14 13.11
CA GLY A 467 -29.74 32.13 13.70
C GLY A 467 -28.33 32.66 13.94
N LYS A 468 -27.80 33.50 13.04
CA LYS A 468 -26.47 34.12 13.19
C LYS A 468 -26.37 35.06 14.40
N GLU A 469 -27.35 35.94 14.62
CA GLU A 469 -27.37 36.85 15.77
C GLU A 469 -27.46 36.08 17.10
N THR A 470 -28.31 35.05 17.12
CA THR A 470 -28.48 34.18 18.29
C THR A 470 -27.21 33.37 18.58
N GLU A 471 -26.63 32.76 17.55
CA GLU A 471 -25.39 31.98 17.64
C GLU A 471 -24.19 32.82 18.09
N SER A 472 -24.00 34.00 17.48
CA SER A 472 -22.89 34.89 17.82
C SER A 472 -22.92 35.24 19.31
N GLN A 473 -24.10 35.57 19.84
CA GLN A 473 -24.23 35.89 21.26
C GLN A 473 -24.07 34.65 22.15
N PHE A 474 -24.47 33.45 21.71
CA PHE A 474 -24.24 32.20 22.47
C PHE A 474 -22.76 31.97 22.82
N TYR A 475 -21.84 32.29 21.92
CA TYR A 475 -20.40 32.16 22.17
C TYR A 475 -19.80 33.36 22.91
N ASN A 476 -20.33 34.58 22.68
CA ASN A 476 -19.74 35.82 23.19
C ASN A 476 -20.36 36.34 24.50
N CYS A 477 -21.45 35.74 25.00
CA CYS A 477 -22.16 36.21 26.18
C CYS A 477 -21.50 35.89 27.53
N SER A 478 -20.40 35.12 27.57
CA SER A 478 -19.76 34.72 28.82
C SER A 478 -18.23 34.81 28.73
N LYS A 479 -17.59 35.19 29.83
CA LYS A 479 -16.12 35.09 29.98
C LYS A 479 -15.64 33.65 30.13
N ASN A 480 -16.54 32.74 30.50
CA ASN A 480 -16.22 31.33 30.65
C ASN A 480 -16.17 30.66 29.28
N ILE A 481 -15.08 29.95 29.02
CA ILE A 481 -14.92 29.12 27.83
C ILE A 481 -15.99 28.02 27.86
N LEU A 482 -16.56 27.70 26.69
CA LEU A 482 -17.63 26.71 26.53
C LEU A 482 -17.25 25.36 27.19
N PRO A 483 -18.02 24.87 28.18
CA PRO A 483 -17.79 23.57 28.77
C PRO A 483 -18.26 22.45 27.83
N ILE A 484 -17.55 21.34 27.77
CA ILE A 484 -17.94 20.13 27.03
C ILE A 484 -17.58 18.88 27.85
N LEU A 485 -18.39 17.83 27.73
CA LEU A 485 -18.07 16.54 28.33
C LEU A 485 -16.86 15.89 27.63
N SER A 486 -15.80 15.66 28.39
CA SER A 486 -14.59 14.93 27.97
C SER A 486 -14.55 13.52 28.56
N THR A 487 -13.55 12.73 28.19
CA THR A 487 -13.29 11.41 28.78
C THR A 487 -13.02 11.40 30.27
N ILE A 488 -12.72 12.55 30.89
CA ILE A 488 -12.45 12.67 32.33
C ILE A 488 -13.44 13.58 33.06
N GLY A 489 -14.56 13.94 32.42
CA GLY A 489 -15.59 14.83 32.97
C GLY A 489 -15.77 16.10 32.14
N VAL A 490 -16.62 17.01 32.61
CA VAL A 490 -16.90 18.28 31.91
C VAL A 490 -15.75 19.26 32.12
N LEU A 491 -15.17 19.75 31.02
CA LEU A 491 -14.05 20.69 31.04
C LEU A 491 -14.26 21.80 30.01
N PRO A 492 -13.59 22.96 30.15
CA PRO A 492 -13.54 23.96 29.09
C PRO A 492 -13.04 23.33 27.78
N ILE A 493 -13.68 23.65 26.66
CA ILE A 493 -13.39 23.06 25.34
C ILE A 493 -11.92 23.21 24.92
N SER A 494 -11.26 24.30 25.34
CA SER A 494 -9.83 24.56 25.12
C SER A 494 -8.90 23.53 25.76
N ASN A 495 -9.36 22.87 26.82
CA ASN A 495 -8.59 21.88 27.58
C ASN A 495 -8.91 20.45 27.12
N VAL A 496 -9.77 20.29 26.12
CA VAL A 496 -10.17 19.00 25.55
C VAL A 496 -9.54 18.86 24.17
N ARG A 497 -9.31 17.62 23.74
CA ARG A 497 -8.73 17.29 22.43
C ARG A 497 -9.70 16.53 21.54
N ILE A 498 -9.59 16.72 20.23
CA ILE A 498 -10.29 15.90 19.24
C ILE A 498 -9.76 14.45 19.30
N PRO A 499 -10.64 13.44 19.36
CA PRO A 499 -10.22 12.04 19.47
C PRO A 499 -9.48 11.59 18.20
N ASN A 500 -8.32 10.95 18.39
CA ASN A 500 -7.56 10.32 17.32
C ASN A 500 -7.61 8.78 17.46
N PRO A 501 -8.19 8.04 16.49
CA PRO A 501 -8.26 6.58 16.54
C PRO A 501 -6.90 5.88 16.68
N GLU A 502 -5.83 6.43 16.11
CA GLU A 502 -4.47 5.86 16.21
C GLU A 502 -3.89 5.98 17.64
N MET A 503 -4.38 6.93 18.45
CA MET A 503 -3.90 7.19 19.80
C MET A 503 -4.82 6.63 20.91
N ALA A 504 -6.05 6.23 20.56
CA ALA A 504 -7.06 5.77 21.51
C ALA A 504 -6.63 4.53 22.31
N GLY A 505 -5.69 3.73 21.78
CA GLY A 505 -5.17 2.55 22.45
C GLY A 505 -4.37 2.85 23.71
N PHE A 506 -3.74 4.03 23.83
CA PHE A 506 -2.83 4.35 24.93
C PHE A 506 -3.09 5.72 25.61
N ILE A 507 -3.81 6.65 24.98
CA ILE A 507 -4.22 7.91 25.64
C ILE A 507 -5.47 7.67 26.51
N LYS A 508 -5.34 7.82 27.84
CA LYS A 508 -6.43 7.64 28.80
C LYS A 508 -6.60 8.78 29.79
N THR A 509 -5.54 9.53 30.07
CA THR A 509 -5.54 10.64 31.05
C THR A 509 -5.75 12.00 30.40
N VAL A 510 -5.31 12.16 29.15
CA VAL A 510 -5.57 13.39 28.39
C VAL A 510 -7.09 13.51 28.11
N PRO A 511 -7.73 14.65 28.44
CA PRO A 511 -9.14 14.85 28.13
C PRO A 511 -9.38 14.87 26.62
N VAL A 512 -10.14 13.90 26.12
CA VAL A 512 -10.56 13.86 24.71
C VAL A 512 -12.08 13.91 24.62
N VAL A 513 -12.62 14.40 23.52
CA VAL A 513 -14.06 14.32 23.26
C VAL A 513 -14.45 12.83 23.13
N PRO A 514 -15.44 12.34 23.90
CA PRO A 514 -15.95 10.99 23.74
C PRO A 514 -16.44 10.71 22.32
N LYS A 515 -16.20 9.49 21.85
CA LYS A 515 -16.51 9.09 20.46
C LYS A 515 -17.97 9.34 20.09
N ILE A 516 -18.91 9.04 20.99
CA ILE A 516 -20.35 9.24 20.77
C ILE A 516 -20.66 10.71 20.48
N ILE A 517 -20.09 11.64 21.26
CA ILE A 517 -20.30 13.07 21.09
C ILE A 517 -19.65 13.54 19.79
N PHE A 518 -18.42 13.11 19.50
CA PHE A 518 -17.72 13.50 18.27
C PHE A 518 -18.47 13.07 16.99
N GLU A 519 -18.99 11.84 16.98
CA GLU A 519 -19.73 11.30 15.83
C GLU A 519 -21.11 11.95 15.67
N GLN A 520 -21.89 12.08 16.75
CA GLN A 520 -23.24 12.64 16.70
C GLN A 520 -23.25 14.16 16.49
N CYS A 521 -22.27 14.88 17.05
CA CYS A 521 -22.17 16.34 17.00
C CYS A 521 -21.17 16.83 15.95
N ASN A 522 -20.94 16.09 14.86
CA ASN A 522 -19.98 16.47 13.81
C ASN A 522 -20.24 17.88 13.23
N VAL A 523 -21.51 18.30 13.15
CA VAL A 523 -21.87 19.65 12.68
C VAL A 523 -21.29 20.75 13.58
N PHE A 524 -21.21 20.50 14.89
CA PHE A 524 -20.61 21.43 15.85
C PHE A 524 -19.09 21.53 15.65
N PHE A 525 -18.39 20.40 15.59
CA PHE A 525 -16.92 20.37 15.48
C PHE A 525 -16.38 20.88 14.13
N LYS A 526 -17.21 20.96 13.10
CA LYS A 526 -16.85 21.51 11.78
C LYS A 526 -16.95 23.03 11.67
N LYS A 527 -17.46 23.71 12.69
CA LYS A 527 -17.61 25.18 12.65
C LYS A 527 -16.26 25.87 12.84
N GLU A 528 -16.02 26.92 12.05
CA GLU A 528 -14.77 27.69 12.09
C GLU A 528 -14.44 28.25 13.48
N ASP A 529 -15.46 28.77 14.19
CA ASP A 529 -15.26 29.29 15.55
C ASP A 529 -14.90 28.18 16.54
N ILE A 530 -15.42 26.96 16.35
CA ILE A 530 -15.11 25.80 17.20
C ILE A 530 -13.72 25.24 16.88
N ILE A 531 -13.32 25.20 15.60
CA ILE A 531 -11.99 24.76 15.19
C ILE A 531 -10.88 25.61 15.84
N LYS A 532 -11.16 26.87 16.16
CA LYS A 532 -10.23 27.77 16.89
C LYS A 532 -10.22 27.54 18.40
N LEU A 533 -11.24 26.87 18.95
CA LEU A 533 -11.42 26.65 20.39
C LEU A 533 -10.98 25.27 20.86
N ILE A 534 -10.87 24.27 19.98
CA ILE A 534 -10.45 22.91 20.32
C ILE A 534 -9.24 22.48 19.49
N GLU A 535 -8.28 21.83 20.13
CA GLU A 535 -7.04 21.37 19.50
C GLU A 535 -7.06 19.86 19.21
N GLU A 536 -6.29 19.43 18.22
CA GLU A 536 -6.01 18.01 17.99
C GLU A 536 -4.96 17.48 18.98
N LEU A 537 -4.91 16.17 19.17
CA LEU A 537 -3.85 15.53 19.98
C LEU A 537 -2.47 15.74 19.37
N THR A 538 -1.54 16.21 20.18
CA THR A 538 -0.15 16.51 19.80
C THR A 538 0.86 15.61 20.53
N ILE A 539 2.14 15.69 20.14
CA ILE A 539 3.21 14.98 20.85
C ILE A 539 3.33 15.41 22.32
N LYS A 540 2.98 16.66 22.66
CA LYS A 540 2.98 17.14 24.05
C LYS A 540 1.97 16.39 24.90
N ASP A 541 0.81 16.07 24.34
CA ASP A 541 -0.24 15.29 25.00
C ASP A 541 0.22 13.84 25.22
N VAL A 542 0.95 13.25 24.25
CA VAL A 542 1.57 11.93 24.41
C VAL A 542 2.62 11.94 25.53
N LEU A 543 3.51 12.95 25.56
CA LEU A 543 4.49 13.09 26.63
C LEU A 543 3.83 13.29 28.00
N HIS A 544 2.70 13.99 28.06
CA HIS A 544 1.91 14.13 29.28
C HIS A 544 1.34 12.78 29.74
N GLU A 545 0.74 11.99 28.85
CA GLU A 545 0.25 10.65 29.14
C GLU A 545 1.35 9.74 29.69
N LEU A 546 2.55 9.77 29.09
CA LEU A 546 3.67 8.96 29.54
C LEU A 546 4.24 9.42 30.89
N ARG A 547 4.03 10.68 31.29
CA ARG A 547 4.40 11.19 32.62
C ARG A 547 3.37 10.83 33.68
N SER A 548 2.08 10.80 33.32
CA SER A 548 0.99 10.62 34.27
C SER A 548 0.86 9.17 34.73
N ARG A 549 1.19 8.20 33.88
CA ARG A 549 1.06 6.77 34.21
C ARG A 549 2.05 5.87 33.44
N ILE A 550 2.20 4.66 33.95
CA ILE A 550 2.89 3.57 33.25
C ILE A 550 1.89 2.88 32.31
N LEU A 551 2.34 2.59 31.09
CA LEU A 551 1.56 1.87 30.09
C LEU A 551 1.73 0.35 30.27
N SER A 552 0.66 -0.39 30.01
CA SER A 552 0.70 -1.87 29.90
C SER A 552 1.39 -2.30 28.62
N GLU A 553 1.78 -3.58 28.51
CA GLU A 553 2.46 -4.11 27.32
C GLU A 553 1.65 -3.87 26.03
N ASN A 554 0.34 -4.07 26.07
CA ASN A 554 -0.56 -3.82 24.95
C ASN A 554 -0.59 -2.33 24.57
N GLU A 555 -0.61 -1.43 25.55
CA GLU A 555 -0.60 0.01 25.29
C GLU A 555 0.74 0.49 24.73
N ILE A 556 1.86 -0.09 25.16
CA ILE A 556 3.18 0.18 24.57
C ILE A 556 3.24 -0.26 23.11
N ILE A 557 2.64 -1.40 22.77
CA ILE A 557 2.53 -1.85 21.38
C ILE A 557 1.78 -0.81 20.54
N GLU A 558 0.63 -0.33 21.02
CA GLU A 558 -0.14 0.70 20.32
C GLU A 558 0.61 2.05 20.25
N LEU A 559 1.32 2.45 21.31
CA LEU A 559 2.18 3.64 21.32
C LEU A 559 3.28 3.55 20.25
N LEU A 560 3.97 2.41 20.14
CA LEU A 560 5.05 2.23 19.16
C LEU A 560 4.53 2.17 17.73
N LYS A 561 3.38 1.51 17.50
CA LYS A 561 2.68 1.54 16.19
C LYS A 561 2.34 2.97 15.80
N TRP A 562 1.76 3.74 16.72
CA TRP A 562 1.46 5.15 16.49
C TRP A 562 2.72 5.96 16.22
N TRP A 563 3.80 5.79 17.00
CA TRP A 563 5.05 6.50 16.79
C TRP A 563 5.66 6.25 15.40
N ILE A 564 5.70 4.99 14.98
CA ILE A 564 6.15 4.57 13.65
C ILE A 564 5.28 5.23 12.57
N SER A 565 3.95 5.13 12.69
CA SER A 565 2.99 5.76 11.78
C SER A 565 3.22 7.27 11.68
N TYR A 566 3.30 7.95 12.83
CA TYR A 566 3.48 9.40 12.96
C TYR A 566 4.76 9.87 12.27
N ARG A 567 5.89 9.19 12.51
CA ARG A 567 7.18 9.52 11.88
C ARG A 567 7.20 9.18 10.39
N SER A 568 6.59 8.07 9.98
CA SER A 568 6.52 7.64 8.58
C SER A 568 5.75 8.61 7.68
N LYS A 569 4.75 9.32 8.22
CA LYS A 569 3.97 10.36 7.55
C LYS A 569 4.74 11.69 7.36
N GLY A 570 5.99 11.76 7.80
CA GLY A 570 6.86 12.94 7.64
C GLY A 570 6.73 13.99 8.74
N ASN A 571 6.09 13.67 9.87
CA ASN A 571 6.01 14.60 11.00
C ASN A 571 7.38 14.77 11.66
N ASN A 572 7.86 16.02 11.70
CA ASN A 572 9.14 16.36 12.30
C ASN A 572 9.03 16.38 13.83
N VAL A 573 9.86 15.58 14.49
CA VAL A 573 10.04 15.59 15.94
C VAL A 573 11.46 16.02 16.22
N ASN A 574 11.65 17.02 17.07
CA ASN A 574 12.99 17.49 17.39
C ASN A 574 13.75 16.46 18.27
N ALA A 575 15.08 16.56 18.32
CA ALA A 575 15.89 15.59 19.06
C ALA A 575 15.58 15.54 20.55
N ALA A 576 15.18 16.67 21.15
CA ALA A 576 14.83 16.76 22.57
C ALA A 576 13.51 16.06 22.89
N GLU A 577 12.49 16.22 22.06
CA GLU A 577 11.19 15.54 22.17
C GLU A 577 11.35 14.04 21.98
N PHE A 578 12.20 13.61 21.04
CA PHE A 578 12.48 12.19 20.84
C PHE A 578 13.18 11.56 22.04
N ALA A 579 14.19 12.25 22.59
CA ALA A 579 14.87 11.79 23.80
C ALA A 579 13.91 11.70 25.00
N GLN A 580 13.02 12.69 25.16
CA GLN A 580 11.98 12.66 26.19
C GLN A 580 10.99 11.52 25.97
N PHE A 581 10.54 11.27 24.74
CA PHE A 581 9.65 10.16 24.42
C PHE A 581 10.26 8.82 24.86
N LEU A 582 11.51 8.55 24.47
CA LEU A 582 12.20 7.31 24.85
C LEU A 582 12.46 7.21 26.35
N GLN A 583 12.66 8.33 27.04
CA GLN A 583 12.86 8.35 28.50
C GLN A 583 11.56 8.09 29.27
N LEU A 584 10.43 8.60 28.78
CA LEU A 584 9.14 8.53 29.47
C LEU A 584 8.37 7.25 29.13
N ALA A 585 8.52 6.71 27.92
CA ALA A 585 7.96 5.42 27.57
C ALA A 585 8.71 4.31 28.31
N ARG A 586 8.02 3.61 29.23
CA ARG A 586 8.60 2.58 30.10
C ARG A 586 7.97 1.22 29.86
N ILE A 587 8.76 0.15 29.93
CA ILE A 587 8.37 -1.23 29.63
C ILE A 587 8.70 -2.19 30.78
N GLY A 588 7.86 -3.23 30.91
CA GLY A 588 8.01 -4.33 31.89
C GLY A 588 7.74 -3.93 33.35
N ASP A 589 7.68 -4.94 34.22
CA ASP A 589 7.36 -4.78 35.65
C ASP A 589 8.35 -3.88 36.41
N ASN A 590 9.59 -3.79 35.91
CA ASN A 590 10.64 -2.94 36.46
C ASN A 590 10.62 -1.49 35.94
N SER A 591 9.58 -1.09 35.18
CA SER A 591 9.39 0.27 34.64
C SER A 591 10.62 0.83 33.91
N ARG A 592 11.22 0.02 33.02
CA ARG A 592 12.47 0.39 32.34
C ARG A 592 12.21 1.35 31.18
N PRO A 593 12.89 2.49 31.08
CA PRO A 593 12.67 3.43 29.97
C PRO A 593 13.20 2.90 28.64
N LEU A 594 12.50 3.20 27.53
CA LEU A 594 12.86 2.76 26.18
C LEU A 594 14.23 3.26 25.73
N ASN A 595 14.74 4.37 26.27
CA ASN A 595 16.09 4.87 25.97
C ASN A 595 17.22 3.92 26.41
N THR A 596 16.93 2.95 27.28
CA THR A 596 17.89 1.88 27.67
C THR A 596 17.91 0.72 26.68
N ILE A 597 16.90 0.63 25.81
CA ILE A 597 16.74 -0.43 24.83
C ILE A 597 17.51 -0.06 23.57
N ARG A 598 18.37 -0.96 23.13
CA ARG A 598 19.22 -0.80 21.95
C ARG A 598 18.89 -1.82 20.87
N TYR A 599 18.39 -2.98 21.27
CA TYR A 599 18.23 -4.12 20.37
C TYR A 599 16.78 -4.59 20.24
N PHE A 600 16.42 -5.18 19.11
CA PHE A 600 15.21 -6.01 18.97
C PHE A 600 15.57 -7.44 18.57
N LEU A 601 14.73 -8.40 18.93
CA LEU A 601 14.99 -9.81 18.72
C LEU A 601 14.50 -10.29 17.34
N ASN A 602 15.37 -10.99 16.61
CA ASN A 602 15.01 -11.79 15.44
C ASN A 602 14.96 -13.29 15.83
N PRO A 603 13.78 -13.92 15.86
CA PRO A 603 13.60 -15.33 16.25
C PRO A 603 14.39 -16.35 15.41
N ASP A 604 14.73 -16.00 14.17
CA ASP A 604 15.50 -16.88 13.31
C ASP A 604 16.97 -16.97 13.73
N ILE A 605 17.49 -15.89 14.34
CA ILE A 605 18.86 -15.78 14.85
C ILE A 605 18.94 -16.20 16.31
N VAL A 606 18.16 -15.58 17.19
CA VAL A 606 18.10 -15.88 18.62
C VAL A 606 16.65 -16.19 19.01
N PRO A 607 16.35 -17.41 19.49
CA PRO A 607 15.00 -17.77 19.92
C PRO A 607 14.46 -16.88 21.04
N PRO A 608 13.13 -16.69 21.18
CA PRO A 608 12.56 -15.84 22.23
C PRO A 608 12.49 -16.46 23.63
N ASN A 609 12.74 -17.77 23.74
CA ASN A 609 12.64 -18.55 24.98
C ASN A 609 13.99 -18.74 25.69
N VAL A 610 14.98 -17.90 25.40
CA VAL A 610 16.30 -17.95 26.02
C VAL A 610 16.60 -16.63 26.71
N ASP A 611 17.61 -16.65 27.59
CA ASP A 611 18.08 -15.43 28.24
C ASP A 611 18.61 -14.44 27.20
N ILE A 612 18.13 -13.20 27.28
CA ILE A 612 18.51 -12.09 26.39
C ILE A 612 19.01 -10.89 27.20
N PRO A 613 19.86 -10.02 26.62
CA PRO A 613 20.33 -8.81 27.29
C PRO A 613 19.19 -7.89 27.71
N SER A 614 19.36 -7.19 28.84
CA SER A 614 18.37 -6.23 29.36
C SER A 614 18.07 -5.07 28.43
N GLU A 615 18.98 -4.78 27.49
CA GLU A 615 18.88 -3.75 26.47
C GLU A 615 18.08 -4.21 25.24
N THR A 616 17.47 -5.39 25.27
CA THR A 616 16.68 -5.95 24.16
C THR A 616 15.19 -5.75 24.42
N LEU A 617 14.46 -5.22 23.42
CA LEU A 617 13.01 -5.06 23.48
C LEU A 617 12.36 -6.45 23.65
N PRO A 618 11.48 -6.65 24.65
CA PRO A 618 10.81 -7.93 24.86
C PRO A 618 10.10 -8.40 23.59
N PHE A 619 10.27 -9.69 23.24
CA PHE A 619 9.72 -10.25 22.00
C PHE A 619 8.18 -10.19 21.96
N VAL A 620 7.52 -10.21 23.11
CA VAL A 620 6.06 -10.02 23.24
C VAL A 620 5.59 -8.68 22.65
N ILE A 621 6.43 -7.65 22.69
CA ILE A 621 6.18 -6.33 22.10
C ILE A 621 6.68 -6.31 20.64
N SER A 622 7.95 -6.70 20.41
CA SER A 622 8.60 -6.54 19.10
C SER A 622 7.96 -7.36 17.98
N LYS A 623 7.33 -8.52 18.29
CA LYS A 623 6.66 -9.39 17.31
C LYS A 623 5.50 -8.73 16.55
N HIS A 624 4.94 -7.65 17.09
CA HIS A 624 3.82 -6.91 16.49
C HIS A 624 4.29 -5.76 15.58
N LEU A 625 5.59 -5.57 15.43
CA LEU A 625 6.22 -4.46 14.71
C LEU A 625 7.16 -5.02 13.63
N LYS A 626 7.33 -4.28 12.52
CA LYS A 626 8.27 -4.68 11.46
C LYS A 626 9.69 -4.28 11.83
N SER A 627 10.66 -5.16 11.59
CA SER A 627 12.08 -4.92 11.90
C SER A 627 12.64 -3.63 11.28
N GLN A 628 12.33 -3.38 9.99
CA GLN A 628 12.76 -2.18 9.27
C GLN A 628 12.22 -0.88 9.90
N ASP A 629 11.01 -0.92 10.46
CA ASP A 629 10.39 0.25 11.09
C ASP A 629 11.01 0.55 12.47
N LEU A 630 11.37 -0.51 13.21
CA LEU A 630 12.11 -0.38 14.48
C LEU A 630 13.49 0.25 14.27
N GLU A 631 14.20 -0.15 13.22
CA GLU A 631 15.49 0.43 12.86
C GLU A 631 15.37 1.90 12.46
N LYS A 632 14.46 2.20 11.53
CA LYS A 632 14.36 3.53 10.93
C LYS A 632 13.72 4.58 11.83
N TRP A 633 12.65 4.23 12.55
CA TRP A 633 11.80 5.21 13.24
C TRP A 633 11.94 5.21 14.77
N VAL A 634 12.41 4.11 15.34
CA VAL A 634 12.69 3.98 16.79
C VAL A 634 14.20 4.02 17.07
N GLY A 635 15.05 3.64 16.10
CA GLY A 635 16.51 3.65 16.24
C GLY A 635 17.08 2.42 16.93
N LEU A 636 16.36 1.30 16.94
CA LEU A 636 16.83 0.03 17.51
C LEU A 636 17.63 -0.76 16.47
N SER A 637 18.64 -1.50 16.89
CA SER A 637 19.41 -2.41 16.01
C SER A 637 18.94 -3.86 16.17
N GLU A 638 19.08 -4.70 15.14
CA GLU A 638 18.85 -6.14 15.33
C GLU A 638 19.87 -6.72 16.34
N LEU A 639 19.42 -7.57 17.27
CA LEU A 639 20.31 -8.27 18.20
C LEU A 639 21.17 -9.29 17.43
N SER A 640 22.38 -8.90 17.07
CA SER A 640 23.32 -9.80 16.40
C SER A 640 23.72 -10.97 17.29
N LEU A 641 24.07 -12.10 16.65
CA LEU A 641 24.52 -13.30 17.35
C LEU A 641 25.77 -13.04 18.21
N ALA A 642 26.68 -12.17 17.75
CA ALA A 642 27.86 -11.76 18.51
C ALA A 642 27.52 -10.95 19.77
N ASN A 643 26.54 -10.04 19.71
CA ASN A 643 26.09 -9.30 20.90
C ASN A 643 25.38 -10.21 21.91
N TRP A 644 24.56 -11.15 21.43
CA TRP A 644 23.97 -12.17 22.29
C TRP A 644 25.05 -13.07 22.92
N ALA A 645 26.07 -13.46 22.16
CA ALA A 645 27.21 -14.23 22.65
C ALA A 645 28.00 -13.50 23.76
N ARG A 646 28.23 -12.18 23.62
CA ARG A 646 28.86 -11.34 24.67
C ARG A 646 28.07 -11.33 25.98
N PHE A 647 26.75 -11.41 25.90
CA PHE A 647 25.89 -11.46 27.08
C PHE A 647 25.89 -12.86 27.71
N ILE A 648 25.64 -13.90 26.91
CA ILE A 648 25.44 -15.26 27.41
C ILE A 648 26.71 -15.87 27.99
N VAL A 649 27.89 -15.47 27.49
CA VAL A 649 29.19 -15.98 27.98
C VAL A 649 29.48 -15.61 29.44
N ASN A 650 28.84 -14.56 29.95
CA ASN A 650 29.01 -14.11 31.33
C ASN A 650 28.09 -14.85 32.32
N LYS A 651 27.20 -15.73 31.84
CA LYS A 651 26.32 -16.52 32.71
C LYS A 651 27.09 -17.69 33.32
N PRO A 652 27.11 -17.84 34.67
CA PRO A 652 27.87 -18.90 35.34
C PRO A 652 27.37 -20.32 34.99
N GLU A 653 26.11 -20.43 34.58
CA GLU A 653 25.49 -21.68 34.12
C GLU A 653 26.16 -22.26 32.87
N LEU A 654 26.84 -21.42 32.08
CA LEU A 654 27.58 -21.87 30.91
C LEU A 654 28.72 -22.83 31.27
N GLU A 655 29.37 -22.62 32.42
CA GLU A 655 30.49 -23.45 32.88
C GLU A 655 30.05 -24.57 33.84
N ASN A 656 28.93 -24.40 34.53
CA ASN A 656 28.47 -25.32 35.59
C ASN A 656 27.28 -26.21 35.20
N ASN A 657 26.56 -25.90 34.10
CA ASN A 657 25.37 -26.63 33.68
C ASN A 657 25.50 -27.14 32.24
N SER A 658 25.79 -28.44 32.10
CA SER A 658 25.89 -29.16 30.83
C SER A 658 24.64 -29.02 29.94
N THR A 659 23.43 -28.98 30.52
CA THR A 659 22.19 -28.85 29.72
C THR A 659 22.04 -27.43 29.15
N PHE A 660 22.38 -26.41 29.94
CA PHE A 660 22.34 -25.02 29.50
C PHE A 660 23.39 -24.76 28.41
N ALA A 661 24.63 -25.19 28.63
CA ALA A 661 25.70 -25.10 27.65
C ALA A 661 25.31 -25.80 26.33
N LYS A 662 24.72 -27.01 26.38
CA LYS A 662 24.23 -27.71 25.16
C LYS A 662 23.24 -26.85 24.37
N LYS A 663 22.30 -26.19 25.05
CA LYS A 663 21.33 -25.29 24.40
C LYS A 663 22.00 -24.06 23.78
N VAL A 664 22.94 -23.41 24.48
CA VAL A 664 23.66 -22.24 23.96
C VAL A 664 24.41 -22.59 22.67
N HIS A 665 25.15 -23.69 22.65
CA HIS A 665 25.90 -24.12 21.46
C HIS A 665 24.97 -24.51 20.29
N GLN A 666 23.79 -25.08 20.56
CA GLN A 666 22.81 -25.37 19.51
C GLN A 666 22.27 -24.09 18.85
N ILE A 667 22.05 -23.03 19.63
CA ILE A 667 21.60 -21.73 19.11
C ILE A 667 22.71 -21.09 18.26
N LEU A 668 23.94 -21.04 18.78
CA LEU A 668 25.09 -20.52 18.04
C LEU A 668 25.31 -21.28 16.73
N ALA A 669 25.13 -22.61 16.72
CA ALA A 669 25.34 -23.43 15.53
C ALA A 669 24.31 -23.17 14.42
N LYS A 670 23.05 -22.90 14.77
CA LYS A 670 21.94 -22.75 13.80
C LYS A 670 22.20 -21.59 12.82
N SER A 671 22.72 -20.49 13.33
CA SER A 671 22.90 -19.24 12.57
C SER A 671 24.37 -18.90 12.32
N LEU A 672 25.27 -19.85 12.55
CA LEU A 672 26.72 -19.65 12.38
C LEU A 672 27.12 -19.36 10.94
N ASN A 673 26.47 -20.04 9.97
CA ASN A 673 26.82 -19.90 8.55
C ASN A 673 26.34 -18.58 7.95
N SER A 674 25.34 -17.93 8.56
CA SER A 674 24.74 -16.68 8.08
C SER A 674 25.39 -15.40 8.64
N ILE A 675 26.30 -15.51 9.62
CA ILE A 675 26.96 -14.36 10.23
C ILE A 675 28.31 -14.00 9.57
N PRO A 676 28.72 -12.72 9.58
CA PRO A 676 30.01 -12.27 9.06
C PRO A 676 31.21 -12.93 9.76
N GLN A 677 32.36 -12.98 9.07
CA GLN A 677 33.58 -13.55 9.66
C GLN A 677 34.03 -12.81 10.93
N THR A 678 33.87 -11.48 10.97
CA THR A 678 34.17 -10.66 12.15
C THR A 678 33.40 -11.10 13.39
N ASP A 679 32.12 -11.47 13.22
CA ASP A 679 31.27 -11.93 14.32
C ASP A 679 31.65 -13.35 14.77
N LYS A 680 32.07 -14.21 13.83
CA LYS A 680 32.63 -15.53 14.17
C LYS A 680 33.91 -15.41 14.99
N ASP A 681 34.79 -14.48 14.63
CA ASP A 681 36.05 -14.24 15.34
C ASP A 681 35.77 -13.72 16.77
N ILE A 682 34.77 -12.83 16.93
CA ILE A 682 34.31 -12.37 18.25
C ILE A 682 33.79 -13.54 19.09
N ILE A 683 32.92 -14.39 18.52
CA ILE A 683 32.35 -15.55 19.24
C ILE A 683 33.46 -16.51 19.67
N HIS A 684 34.43 -16.79 18.79
CA HIS A 684 35.59 -17.62 19.11
C HIS A 684 36.40 -17.06 20.29
N GLN A 685 36.76 -15.77 20.25
CA GLN A 685 37.53 -15.12 21.31
C GLN A 685 36.82 -15.12 22.67
N LEU A 686 35.49 -15.03 22.69
CA LEU A 686 34.71 -15.04 23.93
C LEU A 686 34.70 -16.42 24.61
N PHE A 687 34.66 -17.50 23.84
CA PHE A 687 34.40 -18.85 24.34
C PHE A 687 35.65 -19.73 24.49
N ILE A 688 36.77 -19.41 23.81
CA ILE A 688 37.99 -20.25 23.76
C ILE A 688 38.59 -20.57 25.14
N HIS A 689 38.48 -19.65 26.11
CA HIS A 689 39.05 -19.82 27.47
C HIS A 689 38.01 -20.24 28.52
N LYS A 690 36.77 -20.50 28.12
CA LYS A 690 35.66 -20.82 29.03
C LYS A 690 35.45 -22.32 29.10
N SER A 691 35.26 -22.87 30.31
CA SER A 691 34.94 -24.30 30.50
C SER A 691 33.51 -24.62 30.08
N CYS A 692 33.17 -24.37 28.82
CA CYS A 692 31.80 -24.38 28.31
C CYS A 692 31.46 -25.64 27.48
N ILE A 693 32.42 -26.53 27.21
CA ILE A 693 32.19 -27.73 26.40
C ILE A 693 31.80 -28.92 27.29
N PRO A 694 30.60 -29.50 27.12
CA PRO A 694 30.19 -30.69 27.84
C PRO A 694 30.88 -31.95 27.31
N THR A 695 31.59 -32.67 28.18
CA THR A 695 32.29 -33.92 27.85
C THR A 695 31.95 -35.06 28.81
N LYS A 696 32.39 -36.29 28.49
CA LYS A 696 32.28 -37.45 29.40
C LYS A 696 32.97 -37.24 30.76
N PHE A 697 33.94 -36.33 30.84
CA PHE A 697 34.66 -36.00 32.07
C PHE A 697 34.29 -34.60 32.60
N GLY A 698 33.02 -34.21 32.43
CA GLY A 698 32.50 -32.93 32.88
C GLY A 698 32.74 -31.79 31.88
N MET A 699 32.61 -30.56 32.35
CA MET A 699 32.76 -29.35 31.54
C MET A 699 34.25 -29.05 31.34
N LYS A 700 34.67 -28.83 30.09
CA LYS A 700 36.06 -28.57 29.71
C LYS A 700 36.16 -27.31 28.86
N ILE A 701 37.36 -26.71 28.82
CA ILE A 701 37.65 -25.67 27.83
C ILE A 701 37.70 -26.31 26.44
N PRO A 702 37.35 -25.57 25.36
CA PRO A 702 37.34 -26.12 24.00
C PRO A 702 38.61 -26.87 23.60
N ASP A 703 39.78 -26.32 23.89
CA ASP A 703 41.07 -26.93 23.55
C ASP A 703 41.37 -28.21 24.36
N GLU A 704 40.68 -28.46 25.46
CA GLU A 704 40.83 -29.71 26.24
C GLU A 704 39.80 -30.78 25.87
N ALA A 705 38.86 -30.50 24.96
CA ALA A 705 37.81 -31.41 24.58
C ALA A 705 38.06 -32.05 23.21
N TYR A 706 37.63 -33.30 23.04
CA TYR A 706 37.78 -34.05 21.78
C TYR A 706 36.43 -34.39 21.16
N PHE A 707 36.37 -34.50 19.83
CA PHE A 707 35.18 -35.04 19.18
C PHE A 707 34.98 -36.54 19.52
N HIS A 708 33.73 -37.02 19.48
CA HIS A 708 33.35 -38.40 19.83
C HIS A 708 34.08 -39.49 19.02
N ASN A 709 34.55 -39.16 17.82
CA ASN A 709 35.28 -40.08 16.93
C ASN A 709 36.73 -40.36 17.38
N VAL A 710 37.25 -39.64 18.37
CA VAL A 710 38.59 -39.85 18.91
C VAL A 710 38.57 -40.99 19.94
N ASN A 711 38.78 -42.23 19.49
CA ASN A 711 38.72 -43.45 20.31
C ASN A 711 40.09 -44.12 20.57
N LEU A 712 41.21 -43.43 20.32
CA LEU A 712 42.57 -44.00 20.51
C LEU A 712 42.86 -44.32 21.98
N PHE A 713 42.31 -43.52 22.89
CA PHE A 713 42.54 -43.58 24.32
C PHE A 713 41.18 -43.46 25.03
N SER A 714 40.85 -44.41 25.90
CA SER A 714 39.55 -44.46 26.59
C SER A 714 39.41 -43.39 27.69
N ASP A 715 40.52 -42.77 28.10
CA ASP A 715 40.66 -41.73 29.11
C ASP A 715 40.48 -40.28 28.58
N LEU A 716 40.08 -40.08 27.32
CA LEU A 716 39.94 -38.73 26.73
C LEU A 716 38.56 -38.06 26.95
N PRO A 717 38.52 -36.75 27.25
CA PRO A 717 37.29 -35.96 27.40
C PRO A 717 36.60 -35.69 26.06
N THR A 718 35.82 -36.67 25.61
CA THR A 718 35.03 -36.58 24.38
C THR A 718 33.70 -35.84 24.59
N ILE A 719 33.30 -35.00 23.62
CA ILE A 719 32.07 -34.20 23.67
C ILE A 719 30.82 -35.07 23.80
N GLU A 720 29.83 -34.57 24.53
CA GLU A 720 28.63 -35.33 24.89
C GLU A 720 27.34 -34.64 24.38
N PHE A 721 27.00 -34.82 23.10
CA PHE A 721 25.77 -34.28 22.50
C PHE A 721 24.86 -35.39 21.96
N LYS A 722 23.54 -35.26 22.15
CA LYS A 722 22.55 -36.22 21.58
C LYS A 722 22.57 -36.26 20.04
N LYS A 723 22.90 -35.13 19.39
CA LYS A 723 23.05 -35.00 17.93
C LYS A 723 24.32 -34.19 17.62
N PRO A 724 25.50 -34.84 17.59
CA PRO A 724 26.79 -34.15 17.42
C PRO A 724 26.87 -33.37 16.10
N ALA A 725 26.25 -33.88 15.02
CA ALA A 725 26.27 -33.29 13.69
C ALA A 725 25.83 -31.81 13.65
N ASN A 726 24.86 -31.43 14.48
CA ASN A 726 24.28 -30.09 14.47
C ASN A 726 25.20 -29.02 15.08
N VAL A 727 26.21 -29.42 15.85
CA VAL A 727 27.12 -28.51 16.55
C VAL A 727 28.55 -28.59 16.02
N ILE A 728 28.82 -29.40 14.99
CA ILE A 728 30.17 -29.60 14.46
C ILE A 728 30.82 -28.24 14.13
N ASN A 729 30.17 -27.42 13.30
CA ASN A 729 30.76 -26.16 12.84
C ASN A 729 31.08 -25.18 13.98
N ILE A 730 30.24 -25.12 15.03
CA ILE A 730 30.53 -24.26 16.19
C ILE A 730 31.63 -24.87 17.06
N MET A 731 31.64 -26.18 17.28
CA MET A 731 32.68 -26.85 18.07
C MET A 731 34.05 -26.71 17.39
N GLU A 732 34.09 -26.77 16.06
CA GLU A 732 35.28 -26.49 15.26
C GLU A 732 35.73 -25.03 15.40
N LEU A 733 34.80 -24.08 15.29
CA LEU A 733 35.10 -22.66 15.48
C LEU A 733 35.65 -22.38 16.89
N LEU A 734 35.13 -23.04 17.92
CA LEU A 734 35.54 -22.83 19.31
C LEU A 734 36.89 -23.48 19.68
N GLY A 735 37.41 -24.39 18.85
CA GLY A 735 38.71 -25.04 19.07
C GLY A 735 38.64 -26.45 19.68
N VAL A 736 37.49 -27.14 19.61
CA VAL A 736 37.40 -28.55 20.02
C VAL A 736 38.31 -29.41 19.14
N ARG A 737 39.14 -30.25 19.76
CA ARG A 737 40.18 -31.00 19.07
C ARG A 737 39.60 -32.18 18.29
N LYS A 738 39.88 -32.20 16.98
CA LYS A 738 39.53 -33.33 16.10
C LYS A 738 40.53 -34.48 16.16
N VAL A 739 41.73 -34.23 16.66
CA VAL A 739 42.87 -35.18 16.63
C VAL A 739 43.65 -35.09 17.93
N VAL A 740 44.15 -36.23 18.40
CA VAL A 740 45.14 -36.30 19.48
C VAL A 740 46.52 -35.91 18.94
N GLU A 741 47.22 -35.03 19.64
CA GLU A 741 48.56 -34.57 19.25
C GLU A 741 49.55 -35.71 19.03
N LEU A 742 50.32 -35.64 17.94
CA LEU A 742 51.34 -36.64 17.61
C LEU A 742 52.38 -36.83 18.71
N LYS A 743 52.71 -35.76 19.46
CA LYS A 743 53.64 -35.82 20.59
C LYS A 743 53.15 -36.78 21.68
N LEU A 744 51.87 -36.68 22.07
CA LEU A 744 51.26 -37.58 23.05
C LEU A 744 51.22 -39.04 22.55
N ILE A 745 51.00 -39.22 21.24
CA ILE A 745 51.03 -40.55 20.59
C ILE A 745 52.45 -41.13 20.63
N PHE A 746 53.48 -40.34 20.29
CA PHE A 746 54.87 -40.77 20.27
C PHE A 746 55.45 -41.02 21.69
N ASP A 747 55.15 -40.16 22.65
CA ASP A 747 55.63 -40.29 24.04
C ASP A 747 55.05 -41.58 24.69
N ARG A 748 53.79 -41.93 24.37
CA ARG A 748 53.18 -43.19 24.79
C ARG A 748 53.74 -44.40 24.02
N LEU A 749 54.02 -44.27 22.71
CA LEU A 749 54.64 -45.33 21.90
C LEU A 749 56.04 -45.75 22.39
N VAL A 750 56.84 -44.81 22.87
CA VAL A 750 58.21 -45.06 23.37
C VAL A 750 58.20 -45.68 24.78
N SER A 751 57.19 -45.39 25.61
CA SER A 751 57.19 -45.78 27.02
C SER A 751 56.63 -47.18 27.34
N GLN A 752 55.79 -47.78 26.47
CA GLN A 752 55.09 -49.06 26.77
C GLN A 752 55.51 -50.29 25.94
N GLY A 753 56.53 -50.19 25.07
CA GLY A 753 57.29 -51.33 24.53
C GLY A 753 56.59 -52.34 23.59
N ASN A 754 55.27 -52.49 23.60
CA ASN A 754 54.57 -53.47 22.76
C ASN A 754 53.20 -52.93 22.31
N TRP A 755 53.15 -52.34 21.12
CA TRP A 755 51.94 -51.71 20.57
C TRP A 755 51.48 -52.41 19.30
N ASP A 756 50.18 -52.51 19.11
CA ASP A 756 49.58 -53.00 17.87
C ASP A 756 49.67 -51.92 16.77
N HIS A 757 50.66 -52.05 15.88
CA HIS A 757 50.84 -51.13 14.75
C HIS A 757 49.63 -51.09 13.82
N ILE A 758 48.77 -52.12 13.83
CA ILE A 758 47.53 -52.15 13.04
C ILE A 758 46.48 -51.23 13.66
N GLN A 759 46.33 -51.18 15.00
CA GLN A 759 45.42 -50.24 15.66
C GLN A 759 45.87 -48.78 15.48
N LEU A 760 47.18 -48.53 15.53
CA LEU A 760 47.74 -47.21 15.26
C LEU A 760 47.44 -46.74 13.84
N VAL A 761 47.64 -47.60 12.83
CA VAL A 761 47.31 -47.29 11.43
C VAL A 761 45.81 -47.05 11.28
N LYS A 762 44.95 -47.86 11.90
CA LYS A 762 43.49 -47.67 11.84
C LYS A 762 43.07 -46.30 12.36
N TYR A 763 43.60 -45.88 13.49
CA TYR A 763 43.31 -44.58 14.05
C TYR A 763 43.85 -43.43 13.18
N LEU A 764 45.14 -43.48 12.80
CA LEU A 764 45.76 -42.43 11.99
C LEU A 764 45.11 -42.32 10.59
N ALA A 765 44.74 -43.46 10.00
CA ALA A 765 43.97 -43.50 8.76
C ALA A 765 42.56 -42.93 8.91
N SER A 766 41.89 -43.18 10.03
CA SER A 766 40.57 -42.58 10.29
C SER A 766 40.61 -41.06 10.47
N MET A 767 41.72 -40.53 10.96
CA MET A 767 41.94 -39.09 11.23
C MET A 767 42.77 -38.39 10.16
N SER A 768 43.03 -39.04 9.01
CA SER A 768 43.97 -38.55 8.00
C SER A 768 43.61 -37.19 7.41
N SER A 769 42.32 -36.85 7.33
CA SER A 769 41.83 -35.55 6.83
C SER A 769 42.08 -34.40 7.80
N ASN A 770 42.35 -34.70 9.08
CA ASN A 770 42.45 -33.71 10.15
C ASN A 770 43.90 -33.49 10.61
N LEU A 771 44.84 -34.30 10.13
CA LEU A 771 46.28 -34.13 10.38
C LEU A 771 46.81 -32.95 9.56
N LYS A 772 47.64 -32.11 10.18
CA LYS A 772 48.30 -31.00 9.48
C LYS A 772 49.40 -31.53 8.56
N GLU A 773 49.75 -30.75 7.54
CA GLU A 773 50.75 -31.14 6.54
C GLU A 773 52.12 -31.44 7.17
N ASN A 774 52.53 -30.66 8.18
CA ASN A 774 53.74 -30.91 8.96
C ASN A 774 53.68 -32.21 9.80
N GLU A 775 52.51 -32.57 10.32
CA GLU A 775 52.29 -33.82 11.06
C GLU A 775 52.37 -35.03 10.12
N ILE A 776 51.85 -34.90 8.91
CA ILE A 776 51.98 -35.90 7.85
C ILE A 776 53.45 -36.05 7.43
N GLU A 777 54.19 -34.95 7.24
CA GLU A 777 55.63 -34.98 6.95
C GLU A 777 56.42 -35.69 8.07
N ILE A 778 56.12 -35.39 9.34
CA ILE A 778 56.72 -36.10 10.48
C ILE A 778 56.44 -37.61 10.41
N LEU A 779 55.22 -38.02 10.04
CA LEU A 779 54.85 -39.43 9.92
C LEU A 779 55.49 -40.13 8.70
N LYS A 780 55.77 -39.40 7.61
CA LYS A 780 56.49 -39.92 6.43
C LYS A 780 57.96 -40.24 6.75
N ASP A 781 58.58 -39.44 7.62
CA ASP A 781 60.01 -39.53 7.95
C ASP A 781 60.32 -40.33 9.22
N LYS A 782 59.31 -40.71 10.01
CA LYS A 782 59.50 -41.47 11.26
C LYS A 782 59.61 -42.98 11.00
N PRO A 783 60.65 -43.67 11.50
CA PRO A 783 60.81 -45.11 11.35
C PRO A 783 59.90 -45.86 12.33
N ILE A 784 58.63 -46.02 11.98
CA ILE A 784 57.61 -46.68 12.81
C ILE A 784 57.07 -47.99 12.21
N TRP A 785 57.45 -48.34 10.98
CA TRP A 785 56.87 -49.46 10.23
C TRP A 785 57.80 -50.69 10.16
N PRO A 786 57.37 -51.90 10.56
CA PRO A 786 58.22 -53.10 10.52
C PRO A 786 58.37 -53.68 9.09
N LYS A 787 59.56 -54.23 8.76
CA LYS A 787 59.85 -54.94 7.50
C LYS A 787 59.62 -56.46 7.62
N GLU A 788 59.09 -57.09 6.58
CA GLU A 788 58.90 -58.54 6.51
C GLU A 788 60.27 -59.27 6.53
N SER A 789 60.47 -60.16 7.51
CA SER A 789 61.67 -61.00 7.61
C SER A 789 61.47 -62.35 6.91
N PRO A 790 62.48 -62.91 6.21
CA PRO A 790 62.39 -64.24 5.64
C PRO A 790 62.18 -65.28 6.75
N LYS A 791 61.16 -66.13 6.62
CA LYS A 791 60.93 -67.25 7.53
C LYS A 791 61.93 -68.37 7.21
N GLU A 792 63.08 -68.39 7.88
CA GLU A 792 63.87 -69.62 7.97
C GLU A 792 63.27 -70.55 9.03
N SER A 793 63.16 -71.82 8.68
CA SER A 793 62.58 -72.88 9.49
C SER A 793 63.69 -73.57 10.29
N ASN A 794 63.70 -73.36 11.62
CA ASN A 794 63.70 -74.42 12.65
C ASN A 794 64.26 -73.92 14.01
N ASN A 795 63.50 -74.27 15.05
CA ASN A 795 63.85 -74.49 16.46
C ASN A 795 64.16 -73.29 17.40
N ASN A 796 63.17 -73.05 18.27
CA ASN A 796 63.26 -72.82 19.72
C ASN A 796 64.44 -72.00 20.27
N GLU A 797 64.27 -70.67 20.29
CA GLU A 797 64.63 -69.78 21.40
C GLU A 797 63.97 -68.40 21.14
N PRO A 798 63.25 -67.78 22.09
CA PRO A 798 62.73 -66.43 21.91
C PRO A 798 63.88 -65.44 22.13
N LYS A 799 64.63 -65.13 21.07
CA LYS A 799 65.46 -63.91 21.08
C LYS A 799 64.55 -62.71 20.91
N GLU A 800 64.48 -61.87 21.94
CA GLU A 800 63.98 -60.50 21.86
C GLU A 800 64.72 -59.77 20.72
N ILE A 801 64.07 -59.66 19.57
CA ILE A 801 64.51 -58.80 18.49
C ILE A 801 63.51 -57.65 18.46
N ASN A 802 63.93 -56.48 18.95
CA ASN A 802 63.27 -55.22 18.62
C ASN A 802 63.11 -55.17 17.10
N PRO A 803 61.88 -55.22 16.54
CA PRO A 803 61.70 -55.26 15.09
C PRO A 803 62.27 -53.96 14.52
N GLN A 804 63.26 -54.08 13.64
CA GLN A 804 63.85 -52.93 12.96
C GLN A 804 62.73 -52.23 12.17
N ARG A 805 62.48 -50.97 12.51
CA ARG A 805 61.42 -50.15 11.92
C ARG A 805 62.00 -49.26 10.83
N PHE A 806 61.27 -49.14 9.74
CA PHE A 806 61.60 -48.40 8.53
C PHE A 806 60.56 -47.29 8.31
N ILE A 807 60.90 -46.37 7.41
CA ILE A 807 59.96 -45.41 6.86
C ILE A 807 59.12 -46.05 5.76
N ALA A 808 57.88 -45.58 5.56
CA ALA A 808 56.95 -46.24 4.64
C ALA A 808 57.49 -46.27 3.20
N ARG A 809 58.17 -45.21 2.76
CA ARG A 809 58.74 -45.08 1.40
C ARG A 809 59.87 -46.05 1.03
N GLU A 810 60.43 -46.75 2.00
CA GLU A 810 61.46 -47.77 1.77
C GLU A 810 60.88 -49.18 1.63
N LEU A 811 59.57 -49.33 1.83
CA LEU A 811 58.88 -50.61 1.83
C LEU A 811 57.86 -50.65 0.69
N TYR A 812 57.67 -51.83 0.14
CA TYR A 812 56.66 -52.14 -0.85
C TYR A 812 55.48 -52.84 -0.19
N ALA A 813 54.30 -52.66 -0.79
CA ALA A 813 53.11 -53.42 -0.42
C ALA A 813 53.40 -54.94 -0.51
N PRO A 814 52.94 -55.75 0.46
CA PRO A 814 53.26 -57.19 0.55
C PRO A 814 52.49 -58.03 -0.51
N LEU A 815 52.78 -57.78 -1.79
CA LEU A 815 52.17 -58.45 -2.95
C LEU A 815 53.07 -59.59 -3.47
N ALA A 816 52.45 -60.64 -4.01
CA ALA A 816 53.17 -61.82 -4.54
C ALA A 816 54.17 -61.46 -5.65
N LEU A 817 53.78 -60.56 -6.57
CA LEU A 817 54.64 -60.12 -7.68
C LEU A 817 55.87 -59.34 -7.20
N HIS A 818 55.73 -58.53 -6.15
CA HIS A 818 56.86 -57.80 -5.55
C HIS A 818 57.84 -58.76 -4.88
N ARG A 819 57.32 -59.84 -4.29
CA ARG A 819 58.12 -60.93 -3.74
C ARG A 819 58.90 -61.67 -4.85
N GLU A 820 58.28 -61.91 -6.02
CA GLU A 820 58.97 -62.48 -7.20
C GLU A 820 60.06 -61.56 -7.78
N PHE A 821 59.86 -60.24 -7.73
CA PHE A 821 60.85 -59.25 -8.16
C PHE A 821 61.93 -58.95 -7.10
N GLY A 822 61.85 -59.56 -5.91
CA GLY A 822 62.86 -59.41 -4.85
C GLY A 822 62.85 -58.06 -4.12
N LEU A 823 61.69 -57.40 -4.02
CA LEU A 823 61.55 -56.06 -3.42
C LEU A 823 61.33 -56.11 -1.88
N PRO A 824 61.74 -55.09 -1.11
CA PRO A 824 61.59 -55.06 0.36
C PRO A 824 60.13 -54.80 0.81
N LEU A 825 59.51 -55.67 1.62
CA LEU A 825 58.05 -55.64 1.93
C LEU A 825 57.71 -55.20 3.38
N LEU A 826 56.53 -54.60 3.58
CA LEU A 826 55.95 -54.28 4.91
C LEU A 826 55.46 -55.53 5.66
N ASP A 827 55.75 -55.64 6.97
CA ASP A 827 55.20 -56.69 7.84
C ASP A 827 53.74 -56.38 8.24
N TRP A 828 52.81 -57.09 7.60
CA TRP A 828 51.36 -56.91 7.76
C TRP A 828 50.69 -58.20 8.25
N ARG A 829 50.13 -58.17 9.47
CA ARG A 829 49.40 -59.31 10.05
C ARG A 829 47.94 -59.31 9.56
N GLY A 830 47.68 -59.99 8.45
CA GLY A 830 46.32 -60.16 7.89
C GLY A 830 46.28 -60.05 6.37
N LYS A 831 45.09 -60.00 5.77
CA LYS A 831 44.93 -59.75 4.33
C LYS A 831 45.24 -58.28 4.02
N TRP A 832 46.20 -58.02 3.14
CA TRP A 832 46.49 -56.67 2.64
C TRP A 832 45.49 -56.27 1.56
N ALA A 833 44.95 -55.05 1.64
CA ALA A 833 44.15 -54.45 0.57
C ALA A 833 44.44 -52.95 0.45
N CYS A 834 44.91 -52.52 -0.72
CA CYS A 834 45.24 -51.12 -1.03
C CYS A 834 44.04 -50.17 -0.91
N ASN A 835 42.82 -50.66 -1.16
CA ASN A 835 41.61 -49.84 -1.17
C ASN A 835 41.01 -49.57 0.21
N MET A 836 41.43 -50.29 1.26
CA MET A 836 40.99 -50.03 2.62
C MET A 836 41.62 -48.74 3.15
N HIS A 837 40.98 -48.10 4.13
CA HIS A 837 41.41 -46.82 4.69
C HIS A 837 42.87 -46.86 5.16
N GLU A 838 43.26 -47.98 5.79
CA GLU A 838 44.60 -48.27 6.29
C GLU A 838 45.63 -48.39 5.14
N GLY A 839 45.24 -49.06 4.05
CA GLY A 839 46.07 -49.21 2.86
C GLY A 839 46.33 -47.85 2.21
N LYS A 840 45.26 -47.10 1.91
CA LYS A 840 45.35 -45.74 1.33
C LYS A 840 46.20 -44.79 2.18
N PHE A 841 46.07 -44.87 3.49
CA PHE A 841 46.84 -44.05 4.40
C PHE A 841 48.34 -44.37 4.36
N LEU A 842 48.72 -45.65 4.44
CA LEU A 842 50.13 -46.07 4.36
C LEU A 842 50.76 -45.75 2.99
N ILE A 843 49.98 -45.87 1.92
CA ILE A 843 50.37 -45.43 0.56
C ILE A 843 50.60 -43.92 0.55
N GLY A 844 49.72 -43.13 1.20
CA GLY A 844 49.88 -41.69 1.37
C GLY A 844 51.12 -41.28 2.18
N LEU A 845 51.59 -42.15 3.09
CA LEU A 845 52.85 -41.97 3.81
C LEU A 845 54.09 -42.40 3.00
N GLY A 846 53.89 -42.96 1.80
CA GLY A 846 54.96 -43.28 0.86
C GLY A 846 55.13 -44.76 0.55
N LEU A 847 54.34 -45.68 1.13
CA LEU A 847 54.46 -47.13 0.85
C LEU A 847 54.34 -47.41 -0.66
N LEU A 848 55.30 -48.15 -1.22
CA LEU A 848 55.41 -48.35 -2.65
C LEU A 848 54.47 -49.47 -3.15
N GLU A 849 53.49 -49.09 -3.96
CA GLU A 849 52.48 -50.02 -4.51
C GLU A 849 52.93 -50.77 -5.77
N TYR A 850 53.99 -50.30 -6.42
CA TYR A 850 54.51 -50.88 -7.65
C TYR A 850 56.02 -50.61 -7.78
N PRO A 851 56.75 -51.44 -8.55
CA PRO A 851 58.16 -51.19 -8.84
C PRO A 851 58.37 -49.80 -9.43
N THR A 852 59.46 -49.12 -9.09
CA THR A 852 59.75 -47.79 -9.64
C THR A 852 60.10 -47.90 -11.14
N LEU A 853 59.94 -46.79 -11.89
CA LEU A 853 60.22 -46.74 -13.33
C LEU A 853 61.65 -47.21 -13.66
N LYS A 854 62.62 -46.75 -12.86
CA LYS A 854 64.02 -47.16 -12.99
C LYS A 854 64.16 -48.68 -12.82
N ASN A 855 63.63 -49.23 -11.73
CA ASN A 855 63.74 -50.66 -11.43
C ASN A 855 63.06 -51.52 -12.52
N ILE A 856 61.89 -51.13 -13.04
CA ILE A 856 61.20 -51.94 -14.06
C ILE A 856 61.86 -51.87 -15.45
N LEU A 857 62.42 -50.71 -15.84
CA LEU A 857 63.13 -50.55 -17.12
C LEU A 857 64.49 -51.24 -17.11
N GLU A 858 65.23 -51.18 -16.00
CA GLU A 858 66.47 -51.95 -15.81
C GLU A 858 66.16 -53.46 -15.88
N LEU A 859 65.09 -53.92 -15.21
CA LEU A 859 64.64 -55.30 -15.32
C LEU A 859 64.26 -55.70 -16.76
N ALA A 860 63.72 -54.79 -17.58
CA ALA A 860 63.33 -55.05 -18.97
C ALA A 860 64.51 -55.03 -19.95
N ALA A 861 65.50 -54.15 -19.74
CA ALA A 861 66.63 -53.96 -20.64
C ALA A 861 67.77 -54.97 -20.37
N SER A 862 68.16 -55.16 -19.10
CA SER A 862 69.46 -55.76 -18.74
C SER A 862 69.40 -57.00 -17.84
N HIS A 863 68.22 -57.43 -17.35
CA HIS A 863 68.15 -58.60 -16.46
C HIS A 863 68.65 -59.90 -17.16
N PRO A 864 69.52 -60.72 -16.54
CA PRO A 864 70.15 -61.88 -17.20
C PRO A 864 69.12 -62.91 -17.69
N ASN A 865 68.07 -63.15 -16.90
CA ASN A 865 66.98 -64.05 -17.28
C ASN A 865 66.01 -63.39 -18.29
N LEU A 866 65.96 -63.93 -19.52
CA LEU A 866 65.06 -63.48 -20.59
C LEU A 866 63.58 -63.55 -20.20
N LYS A 867 63.16 -64.52 -19.38
CA LYS A 867 61.77 -64.63 -18.91
C LYS A 867 61.41 -63.47 -17.97
N ILE A 868 62.35 -63.02 -17.15
CA ILE A 868 62.16 -61.85 -16.27
C ILE A 868 62.21 -60.56 -17.09
N ARG A 869 63.10 -60.43 -18.10
CA ARG A 869 63.08 -59.29 -19.04
C ARG A 869 61.74 -59.14 -19.75
N ASN A 870 61.23 -60.24 -20.31
CA ASN A 870 59.95 -60.23 -21.01
C ASN A 870 58.77 -60.00 -20.03
N LYS A 871 58.81 -60.58 -18.82
CA LYS A 871 57.78 -60.30 -17.79
C LYS A 871 57.84 -58.86 -17.31
N ALA A 872 59.02 -58.25 -17.17
CA ALA A 872 59.22 -56.87 -16.76
C ALA A 872 58.77 -55.91 -17.86
N LEU A 873 59.17 -56.14 -19.13
CA LEU A 873 58.70 -55.39 -20.28
C LEU A 873 57.17 -55.49 -20.42
N LYS A 874 56.62 -56.70 -20.28
CA LYS A 874 55.16 -56.91 -20.29
C LYS A 874 54.47 -56.18 -19.13
N TYR A 875 54.99 -56.28 -17.90
CA TYR A 875 54.42 -55.57 -16.76
C TYR A 875 54.49 -54.05 -16.95
N PHE A 876 55.60 -53.53 -17.47
CA PHE A 876 55.76 -52.12 -17.84
C PHE A 876 54.73 -51.70 -18.89
N MET A 877 54.57 -52.48 -19.96
CA MET A 877 53.63 -52.20 -21.06
C MET A 877 52.16 -52.30 -20.63
N ASP A 878 51.81 -53.31 -19.82
CA ASP A 878 50.45 -53.55 -19.34
C ASP A 878 50.03 -52.49 -18.30
N ASN A 879 50.99 -51.92 -17.56
CA ASN A 879 50.73 -50.92 -16.52
C ASN A 879 51.22 -49.51 -16.88
N PHE A 880 51.63 -49.28 -18.14
CA PHE A 880 52.27 -48.04 -18.58
C PHE A 880 51.41 -46.82 -18.26
N GLU A 881 50.17 -46.81 -18.75
CA GLU A 881 49.25 -45.69 -18.61
C GLU A 881 48.94 -45.36 -17.15
N VAL A 882 48.76 -46.39 -16.33
CA VAL A 882 48.27 -46.25 -14.96
C VAL A 882 49.40 -45.90 -13.99
N LYS A 883 50.62 -46.42 -14.19
CA LYS A 883 51.68 -46.40 -13.16
C LYS A 883 52.95 -45.66 -13.58
N TYR A 884 53.25 -45.57 -14.88
CA TYR A 884 54.56 -45.13 -15.36
C TYR A 884 54.53 -43.89 -16.26
N SER A 885 53.43 -43.67 -16.99
CA SER A 885 53.25 -42.55 -17.93
C SER A 885 53.67 -41.19 -17.36
N LYS A 886 53.31 -40.90 -16.10
CA LYS A 886 53.64 -39.63 -15.42
C LYS A 886 55.14 -39.39 -15.23
N ASN A 887 55.90 -40.46 -15.00
CA ASN A 887 57.33 -40.37 -14.71
C ASN A 887 58.19 -40.79 -15.93
N TYR A 888 57.54 -41.24 -17.00
CA TYR A 888 58.16 -41.65 -18.24
C TYR A 888 58.23 -40.46 -19.20
N ALA A 889 59.39 -40.23 -19.78
CA ALA A 889 59.58 -39.26 -20.85
C ALA A 889 60.19 -39.98 -22.06
N PRO A 890 59.80 -39.65 -23.31
CA PRO A 890 60.36 -40.27 -24.51
C PRO A 890 61.89 -40.19 -24.62
N GLN A 891 62.51 -39.25 -23.91
CA GLN A 891 63.96 -39.05 -23.78
C GLN A 891 64.62 -40.06 -22.80
N ILE A 892 64.19 -41.33 -22.84
CA ILE A 892 64.82 -42.37 -22.04
C ILE A 892 66.12 -42.83 -22.71
N ASP A 893 67.20 -42.77 -21.92
CA ASP A 893 68.54 -43.19 -22.35
C ASP A 893 68.72 -44.71 -22.39
N ILE A 894 67.76 -45.47 -21.84
CA ILE A 894 67.79 -46.94 -21.82
C ILE A 894 67.22 -47.47 -23.15
N ALA A 895 68.04 -48.18 -23.94
CA ALA A 895 67.60 -48.81 -25.18
C ALA A 895 66.82 -50.11 -24.91
N PHE A 896 65.52 -49.99 -24.64
CA PHE A 896 64.65 -51.12 -24.29
C PHE A 896 63.70 -51.55 -25.44
N LEU A 897 63.59 -50.77 -26.53
CA LEU A 897 62.66 -51.05 -27.63
C LEU A 897 63.29 -51.88 -28.75
N PRO A 898 62.77 -53.07 -29.09
CA PRO A 898 63.30 -53.88 -30.19
C PRO A 898 62.86 -53.35 -31.57
N CYS A 899 63.81 -53.20 -32.51
CA CYS A 899 63.58 -52.74 -33.89
C CYS A 899 63.30 -53.89 -34.89
N LEU A 900 62.93 -53.54 -36.13
CA LEU A 900 62.69 -54.50 -37.22
C LEU A 900 63.94 -55.33 -37.55
N SER A 901 65.13 -54.73 -37.40
CA SER A 901 66.42 -55.42 -37.47
C SER A 901 66.65 -56.26 -36.21
N THR A 902 66.86 -57.56 -36.36
CA THR A 902 67.02 -58.51 -35.24
C THR A 902 68.21 -58.15 -34.34
N GLY A 903 67.99 -58.12 -33.02
CA GLY A 903 69.04 -57.83 -32.02
C GLY A 903 69.31 -56.34 -31.81
N THR A 904 68.70 -55.46 -32.59
CA THR A 904 68.81 -54.02 -32.42
C THR A 904 67.73 -53.53 -31.45
N TYR A 905 68.15 -52.86 -30.38
CA TYR A 905 67.27 -52.09 -29.52
C TYR A 905 67.57 -50.61 -29.69
N ALA A 906 66.54 -49.80 -29.85
CA ALA A 906 66.67 -48.36 -30.04
C ALA A 906 66.01 -47.60 -28.90
N ARG A 907 66.34 -46.31 -28.85
CA ARG A 907 65.59 -45.33 -28.07
C ARG A 907 64.30 -44.98 -28.81
N PRO A 908 63.26 -44.52 -28.09
CA PRO A 908 62.02 -44.09 -28.72
C PRO A 908 62.22 -43.03 -29.83
N SER A 909 63.20 -42.12 -29.67
CA SER A 909 63.51 -41.04 -30.63
C SER A 909 64.23 -41.47 -31.91
N GLU A 910 64.78 -42.68 -31.95
CA GLU A 910 65.66 -43.16 -33.04
C GLU A 910 64.97 -44.18 -33.96
N CYS A 911 63.66 -44.37 -33.78
CA CYS A 911 62.87 -45.40 -34.44
C CYS A 911 61.53 -44.82 -34.87
N TYR A 912 61.00 -45.27 -36.01
CA TYR A 912 59.75 -44.77 -36.58
C TYR A 912 58.73 -45.88 -36.84
N ILE A 913 57.46 -45.52 -36.86
CA ILE A 913 56.36 -46.47 -37.11
C ILE A 913 56.17 -46.70 -38.63
N ASN A 914 56.32 -45.66 -39.46
CA ASN A 914 56.18 -45.76 -40.92
C ASN A 914 57.41 -46.41 -41.55
N THR A 915 57.20 -47.43 -42.37
CA THR A 915 58.28 -48.12 -43.10
C THR A 915 58.72 -47.37 -44.36
N ASN A 916 57.92 -46.46 -44.90
CA ASN A 916 58.26 -45.73 -46.13
C ASN A 916 59.42 -44.75 -45.94
N CYS A 917 59.70 -44.30 -44.70
CA CYS A 917 60.85 -43.44 -44.41
C CYS A 917 62.20 -44.13 -44.68
N VAL A 918 62.22 -45.46 -44.85
CA VAL A 918 63.41 -46.21 -45.29
C VAL A 918 63.88 -45.74 -46.68
N SER A 919 62.98 -45.26 -47.56
CA SER A 919 63.34 -44.64 -48.86
C SER A 919 64.25 -43.41 -48.74
N MET A 920 64.19 -42.73 -47.58
CA MET A 920 65.07 -41.61 -47.20
C MET A 920 66.06 -41.99 -46.07
N LYS A 921 66.27 -43.31 -45.83
CA LYS A 921 67.25 -43.94 -44.92
C LYS A 921 67.02 -43.79 -43.40
N PHE A 922 65.80 -43.99 -42.88
CA PHE A 922 65.46 -43.96 -41.44
C PHE A 922 65.05 -45.35 -40.85
N ASN A 923 65.20 -45.57 -39.51
CA ASN A 923 64.93 -46.85 -38.78
C ASN A 923 63.43 -47.11 -38.47
N ALA A 924 62.99 -48.37 -38.39
CA ALA A 924 61.60 -48.74 -38.06
C ALA A 924 61.41 -49.83 -36.97
N ILE A 925 60.31 -49.77 -36.22
CA ILE A 925 60.02 -50.62 -35.03
C ILE A 925 59.63 -52.07 -35.40
N ARG A 926 59.84 -53.03 -34.49
CA ARG A 926 59.40 -54.42 -34.68
C ARG A 926 57.87 -54.55 -34.76
N GLN A 927 57.41 -55.44 -35.62
CA GLN A 927 56.01 -55.53 -36.05
C GLN A 927 55.01 -55.83 -34.93
N ASP A 928 55.38 -56.63 -33.92
CA ASP A 928 54.52 -57.00 -32.78
C ASP A 928 54.22 -55.83 -31.84
N LEU A 929 55.08 -54.81 -31.83
CA LEU A 929 54.96 -53.66 -30.94
C LEU A 929 54.35 -52.43 -31.60
N ARG A 930 54.13 -52.45 -32.92
CA ARG A 930 53.65 -51.30 -33.71
C ARG A 930 52.45 -50.57 -33.11
N PHE A 931 51.50 -51.31 -32.55
CA PHE A 931 50.24 -50.77 -32.01
C PHE A 931 50.36 -50.25 -30.56
N GLN A 932 51.49 -50.50 -29.89
CA GLN A 932 51.66 -50.20 -28.46
C GLN A 932 52.80 -49.23 -28.17
N VAL A 933 53.56 -48.79 -29.18
CA VAL A 933 54.77 -47.95 -28.99
C VAL A 933 54.56 -46.47 -29.23
N GLU A 934 53.42 -46.07 -29.79
CA GLU A 934 53.07 -44.65 -29.94
C GLU A 934 53.03 -43.96 -28.58
N ARG A 935 52.41 -44.60 -27.58
CA ARG A 935 52.40 -44.17 -26.17
C ARG A 935 53.80 -44.06 -25.53
N LEU A 936 54.81 -44.67 -26.12
CA LEU A 936 56.20 -44.61 -25.65
C LEU A 936 56.99 -43.46 -26.30
N GLY A 937 56.35 -42.67 -27.17
CA GLY A 937 56.95 -41.54 -27.86
C GLY A 937 57.72 -41.90 -29.13
N VAL A 938 57.42 -43.06 -29.74
CA VAL A 938 57.98 -43.45 -31.04
C VAL A 938 57.22 -42.72 -32.15
N CYS A 939 57.91 -41.88 -32.93
CA CYS A 939 57.28 -41.03 -33.93
C CYS A 939 56.77 -41.80 -35.16
N GLN A 940 55.68 -41.34 -35.76
CA GLN A 940 55.15 -41.95 -36.98
C GLN A 940 56.12 -41.83 -38.16
N ASN A 941 56.72 -40.65 -38.32
CA ASN A 941 57.60 -40.28 -39.42
C ASN A 941 58.71 -39.35 -38.93
N PRO A 942 59.80 -39.18 -39.71
CA PRO A 942 60.76 -38.10 -39.51
C PRO A 942 60.12 -36.70 -39.62
N SER A 943 60.71 -35.71 -38.95
CA SER A 943 60.26 -34.31 -38.99
C SER A 943 60.40 -33.68 -40.39
N ASN A 944 59.58 -32.68 -40.69
CA ASN A 944 59.66 -31.87 -41.91
C ASN A 944 61.04 -31.21 -42.09
N GLU A 945 61.67 -30.75 -41.00
CA GLU A 945 63.05 -30.23 -41.05
C GLU A 945 64.05 -31.29 -41.52
N SER A 946 63.93 -32.52 -41.01
CA SER A 946 64.79 -33.64 -41.41
C SER A 946 64.54 -34.07 -42.87
N LEU A 947 63.28 -34.00 -43.32
CA LEU A 947 62.89 -34.27 -44.71
C LEU A 947 63.37 -33.18 -45.67
N LEU A 948 63.17 -31.90 -45.32
CA LEU A 948 63.59 -30.73 -46.09
C LEU A 948 65.11 -30.65 -46.18
N LYS A 949 65.82 -30.84 -45.05
CA LYS A 949 67.28 -30.92 -45.03
C LYS A 949 67.78 -32.01 -45.97
N ARG A 950 67.16 -33.20 -45.95
CA ARG A 950 67.52 -34.29 -46.87
C ARG A 950 67.23 -33.93 -48.35
N LEU A 951 66.16 -33.19 -48.65
CA LEU A 951 65.83 -32.75 -50.01
C LEU A 951 66.76 -31.63 -50.52
N ILE A 952 67.19 -30.72 -49.63
CA ILE A 952 68.17 -29.66 -49.93
C ILE A 952 69.56 -30.25 -50.13
N ASP A 953 69.99 -31.13 -49.23
CA ASP A 953 71.32 -31.72 -49.23
C ASP A 953 71.51 -32.70 -50.41
N ASP A 954 70.42 -33.33 -50.89
CA ASP A 954 70.45 -34.35 -51.96
C ASP A 954 69.19 -34.29 -52.86
N PRO A 955 69.02 -33.25 -53.72
CA PRO A 955 67.84 -33.09 -54.56
C PRO A 955 67.80 -34.11 -55.71
N PRO A 956 66.61 -34.57 -56.13
CA PRO A 956 66.50 -35.59 -57.16
C PRO A 956 66.87 -35.05 -58.54
N ARG A 957 67.91 -35.63 -59.17
CA ARG A 957 68.38 -35.30 -60.53
C ARG A 957 67.88 -36.26 -61.61
N ASP A 958 66.98 -37.17 -61.25
CA ASP A 958 66.41 -38.21 -62.10
C ASP A 958 64.89 -38.19 -61.99
N GLU A 959 64.18 -38.25 -63.11
CA GLU A 959 62.72 -38.13 -63.16
C GLU A 959 62.01 -39.25 -62.35
N ASN A 960 62.55 -40.48 -62.32
CA ASN A 960 61.95 -41.60 -61.59
C ASN A 960 62.16 -41.51 -60.07
N LYS A 961 63.37 -41.13 -59.64
CA LYS A 961 63.65 -40.85 -58.22
C LYS A 961 62.88 -39.62 -57.73
N ALA A 962 62.80 -38.58 -58.56
CA ALA A 962 61.98 -37.41 -58.31
C ALA A 962 60.53 -37.82 -58.07
N LYS A 963 59.99 -38.72 -58.91
CA LYS A 963 58.64 -39.26 -58.71
C LYS A 963 58.46 -39.96 -57.36
N ILE A 964 59.31 -40.90 -56.96
CA ILE A 964 59.15 -41.65 -55.68
C ILE A 964 59.29 -40.71 -54.47
N ILE A 965 60.26 -39.79 -54.51
CA ILE A 965 60.47 -38.81 -53.45
C ILE A 965 59.31 -37.84 -53.39
N PHE A 966 58.88 -37.26 -54.52
CA PHE A 966 57.73 -36.36 -54.55
C PHE A 966 56.43 -37.07 -54.19
N GLU A 967 56.28 -38.37 -54.44
CA GLU A 967 55.13 -39.15 -53.95
C GLU A 967 55.16 -39.36 -52.43
N TYR A 968 56.32 -39.67 -51.83
CA TYR A 968 56.47 -39.76 -50.37
C TYR A 968 56.28 -38.39 -49.70
N LEU A 969 56.88 -37.33 -50.25
CA LEU A 969 56.68 -35.95 -49.79
C LEU A 969 55.24 -35.48 -50.01
N SER A 970 54.59 -35.94 -51.08
CA SER A 970 53.15 -35.71 -51.34
C SER A 970 52.30 -36.33 -50.24
N SER A 971 52.64 -37.55 -49.78
CA SER A 971 51.98 -38.16 -48.62
C SER A 971 52.23 -37.45 -47.28
N ARG A 972 53.22 -36.55 -47.25
CA ARG A 972 53.65 -35.76 -46.08
C ARG A 972 53.43 -34.25 -46.30
N GLN A 973 52.62 -33.85 -47.29
CA GLN A 973 52.37 -32.44 -47.62
C GLN A 973 51.88 -31.63 -46.41
N THR A 974 51.04 -32.24 -45.58
CA THR A 974 50.50 -31.61 -44.38
C THR A 974 51.55 -31.27 -43.33
N ASP A 975 52.74 -31.88 -43.40
CA ASP A 975 53.82 -31.63 -42.44
C ASP A 975 54.69 -30.42 -42.85
N PHE A 976 54.55 -29.92 -44.07
CA PHE A 976 55.28 -28.74 -44.55
C PHE A 976 54.52 -27.47 -44.15
N THR A 977 55.25 -26.51 -43.58
CA THR A 977 54.71 -25.20 -43.16
C THR A 977 54.71 -24.20 -44.31
N ASP A 978 53.96 -23.10 -44.16
CA ASP A 978 53.98 -21.99 -45.11
C ASP A 978 55.38 -21.44 -45.38
N ASP A 979 56.26 -21.43 -44.38
CA ASP A 979 57.65 -21.01 -44.57
C ASP A 979 58.47 -22.06 -45.34
N ASN A 980 58.16 -23.35 -45.17
CA ASN A 980 58.73 -24.38 -46.05
C ASN A 980 58.24 -24.18 -47.49
N TRP A 981 56.96 -23.88 -47.71
CA TRP A 981 56.42 -23.63 -49.05
C TRP A 981 56.96 -22.34 -49.68
N LYS A 982 57.14 -21.26 -48.90
CA LYS A 982 57.85 -20.05 -49.35
C LYS A 982 59.31 -20.31 -49.67
N THR A 983 59.96 -21.23 -48.96
CA THR A 983 61.32 -21.65 -49.31
C THR A 983 61.30 -22.42 -50.63
N LEU A 984 60.31 -23.30 -50.82
CA LEU A 984 60.17 -24.14 -52.01
C LEU A 984 59.72 -23.37 -53.26
N ILE A 985 58.91 -22.31 -53.14
CA ILE A 985 58.35 -21.55 -54.29
C ILE A 985 59.42 -20.88 -55.15
N ASP A 986 60.56 -20.54 -54.53
CA ASP A 986 61.72 -19.92 -55.16
C ASP A 986 62.91 -20.89 -55.28
N LEU A 987 62.81 -22.10 -54.69
CA LEU A 987 63.86 -23.12 -54.76
C LEU A 987 63.87 -23.83 -56.11
N GLU A 988 65.05 -23.92 -56.71
CA GLU A 988 65.28 -24.67 -57.94
C GLU A 988 65.51 -26.15 -57.63
N PHE A 989 64.43 -26.92 -57.56
CA PHE A 989 64.49 -28.37 -57.36
C PHE A 989 63.65 -29.16 -58.38
N ILE A 990 62.95 -28.46 -59.29
CA ILE A 990 62.11 -29.09 -60.32
C ILE A 990 62.94 -29.27 -61.60
N PRO A 991 63.26 -30.50 -62.03
CA PRO A 991 64.00 -30.72 -63.27
C PRO A 991 63.13 -30.48 -64.52
N ILE A 992 63.51 -29.53 -65.39
CA ILE A 992 62.84 -29.20 -66.67
C ILE A 992 63.82 -29.24 -67.84
N LYS A 993 63.33 -29.41 -69.07
CA LYS A 993 64.16 -29.39 -70.29
C LYS A 993 64.02 -28.04 -71.00
N ASP A 994 65.15 -27.37 -71.25
CA ASP A 994 65.20 -26.11 -72.01
C ASP A 994 65.17 -26.34 -73.54
N LYS A 995 65.14 -25.27 -74.35
CA LYS A 995 65.14 -25.27 -75.84
C LYS A 995 66.25 -26.15 -76.46
N SER A 996 67.31 -26.47 -75.71
CA SER A 996 68.45 -27.34 -76.11
C SER A 996 68.44 -28.76 -75.50
N ASN A 997 67.36 -29.19 -74.84
CA ASN A 997 67.13 -30.55 -74.30
C ASN A 997 68.01 -30.98 -73.10
N VAL A 998 68.63 -30.03 -72.38
CA VAL A 998 69.40 -30.25 -71.14
C VAL A 998 68.50 -30.07 -69.91
N ILE A 999 68.68 -30.90 -68.87
CA ILE A 999 67.93 -30.77 -67.61
C ILE A 999 68.46 -29.57 -66.80
N ILE A 1000 67.61 -28.58 -66.60
CA ILE A 1000 67.82 -27.43 -65.71
C ILE A 1000 66.82 -27.49 -64.55
N LEU A 1001 67.14 -26.87 -63.42
CA LEU A 1001 66.22 -26.78 -62.29
C LEU A 1001 65.47 -25.45 -62.34
N THR A 1002 64.15 -25.47 -62.18
CA THR A 1002 63.31 -24.26 -62.18
C THR A 1002 62.55 -24.10 -60.86
N SER A 1003 62.12 -22.86 -60.59
CA SER A 1003 61.29 -22.54 -59.43
C SER A 1003 59.79 -22.72 -59.73
N PRO A 1004 58.99 -23.14 -58.74
CA PRO A 1004 57.55 -23.26 -58.89
C PRO A 1004 56.84 -21.99 -59.38
N ARG A 1005 57.25 -20.80 -58.91
CA ARG A 1005 56.57 -19.51 -59.18
C ARG A 1005 56.44 -19.17 -60.67
N ASN A 1006 57.49 -19.48 -61.43
CA ASN A 1006 57.63 -19.06 -62.81
C ASN A 1006 57.22 -20.17 -63.79
N CYS A 1007 56.51 -21.18 -63.29
CA CYS A 1007 56.17 -22.38 -64.01
C CYS A 1007 54.67 -22.63 -63.98
N PHE A 1008 54.14 -23.07 -65.11
CA PHE A 1008 52.73 -23.37 -65.32
C PHE A 1008 52.54 -24.83 -65.75
N PHE A 1009 51.38 -25.41 -65.50
CA PHE A 1009 51.04 -26.70 -66.07
C PHE A 1009 50.56 -26.55 -67.53
N LYS A 1010 49.96 -25.41 -67.92
CA LYS A 1010 49.37 -25.13 -69.26
C LYS A 1010 49.46 -23.64 -69.67
N VAL A 1011 49.71 -23.34 -70.97
CA VAL A 1011 49.76 -21.97 -71.56
C VAL A 1011 49.16 -21.95 -72.98
N GLN A 1012 48.38 -20.90 -73.34
CA GLN A 1012 47.79 -20.70 -74.68
C GLN A 1012 48.84 -20.36 -75.75
N GLU A 1013 48.67 -20.82 -76.99
CA GLU A 1013 49.69 -20.68 -78.06
C GLU A 1013 50.12 -19.24 -78.31
N ASP A 1014 49.18 -18.32 -78.51
CA ASP A 1014 49.43 -16.88 -78.74
C ASP A 1014 50.13 -16.20 -77.54
N LEU A 1015 50.27 -16.91 -76.42
CA LEU A 1015 50.87 -16.46 -75.16
C LEU A 1015 52.06 -17.34 -74.68
N LYS A 1016 52.43 -18.41 -75.40
CA LYS A 1016 53.50 -19.36 -75.00
C LYS A 1016 54.87 -18.70 -74.92
N ASP A 1017 55.11 -17.71 -75.76
CA ASP A 1017 56.37 -16.95 -75.76
C ASP A 1017 56.53 -16.06 -74.51
N PHE A 1018 55.49 -15.96 -73.68
CA PHE A 1018 55.47 -15.12 -72.50
C PHE A 1018 55.48 -15.92 -71.16
N PHE A 1019 55.42 -17.28 -71.11
CA PHE A 1019 55.34 -18.11 -69.86
C PHE A 1019 55.97 -19.57 -69.91
N SER A 1020 56.50 -20.17 -68.81
CA SER A 1020 57.19 -21.52 -68.71
C SER A 1020 56.32 -22.75 -68.26
N HIS A 1021 56.67 -24.05 -68.51
CA HIS A 1021 55.79 -25.23 -68.15
C HIS A 1021 56.38 -26.65 -67.78
N VAL A 1022 55.66 -27.54 -67.02
CA VAL A 1022 56.08 -28.93 -66.52
C VAL A 1022 54.98 -30.02 -66.26
N ASN A 1023 55.33 -31.34 -66.16
CA ASN A 1023 54.42 -32.46 -65.72
C ASN A 1023 55.11 -33.82 -65.26
N PHE A 1024 54.89 -34.32 -64.02
CA PHE A 1024 55.40 -35.60 -63.45
C PHE A 1024 54.32 -36.64 -63.05
N GLY A 1025 53.07 -36.44 -63.45
CA GLY A 1025 51.92 -37.27 -63.06
C GLY A 1025 51.25 -36.87 -61.74
N ASP A 1026 50.02 -37.35 -61.52
CA ASP A 1026 49.06 -36.73 -60.58
C ASP A 1026 49.48 -36.71 -59.11
N LYS A 1027 50.23 -37.72 -58.63
CA LYS A 1027 50.64 -37.78 -57.22
C LYS A 1027 51.80 -36.84 -56.91
N ALA A 1028 52.78 -36.76 -57.81
CA ALA A 1028 53.92 -35.86 -57.70
C ALA A 1028 53.52 -34.41 -58.01
N ASN A 1029 52.68 -34.18 -59.02
CA ASN A 1029 52.19 -32.85 -59.37
C ASN A 1029 51.38 -32.18 -58.26
N ARG A 1030 50.71 -32.96 -57.40
CA ARG A 1030 50.06 -32.42 -56.19
C ARG A 1030 51.06 -31.70 -55.27
N PHE A 1031 52.26 -32.26 -55.12
CA PHE A 1031 53.32 -31.62 -54.33
C PHE A 1031 53.80 -30.36 -55.03
N LEU A 1032 54.04 -30.40 -56.33
CA LEU A 1032 54.51 -29.24 -57.10
C LEU A 1032 53.47 -28.10 -57.21
N PHE A 1033 52.19 -28.43 -57.31
CA PHE A 1033 51.09 -27.46 -57.22
C PHE A 1033 51.12 -26.75 -55.86
N SER A 1034 51.33 -27.51 -54.78
CA SER A 1034 51.48 -26.95 -53.43
C SER A 1034 52.75 -26.10 -53.28
N CYS A 1035 53.82 -26.42 -54.00
CA CYS A 1035 55.04 -25.62 -54.05
C CYS A 1035 54.85 -24.29 -54.83
N GLY A 1036 53.79 -24.11 -55.61
CA GLY A 1036 53.46 -22.84 -56.27
C GLY A 1036 53.40 -22.85 -57.80
N VAL A 1037 53.42 -24.02 -58.45
CA VAL A 1037 53.22 -24.15 -59.90
C VAL A 1037 51.74 -23.90 -60.25
N LYS A 1038 51.45 -22.93 -61.12
CA LYS A 1038 50.08 -22.53 -61.49
C LYS A 1038 49.52 -23.38 -62.63
N VAL A 1039 48.18 -23.47 -62.76
CA VAL A 1039 47.56 -24.24 -63.86
C VAL A 1039 47.65 -23.50 -65.19
N GLU A 1040 47.18 -22.26 -65.24
CA GLU A 1040 47.22 -21.37 -66.40
C GLU A 1040 47.27 -19.89 -65.95
N PRO A 1041 47.60 -18.93 -66.84
CA PRO A 1041 47.55 -17.50 -66.53
C PRO A 1041 46.10 -17.01 -66.23
N SER A 1042 45.93 -16.30 -65.11
CA SER A 1042 44.65 -15.86 -64.54
C SER A 1042 44.11 -14.53 -65.14
N PRO A 1043 42.79 -14.23 -65.04
CA PRO A 1043 42.22 -12.94 -65.49
C PRO A 1043 42.86 -11.71 -64.84
N VAL A 1044 43.43 -11.83 -63.64
CA VAL A 1044 44.20 -10.75 -62.99
C VAL A 1044 45.54 -10.54 -63.69
N GLU A 1045 46.28 -11.61 -64.00
CA GLU A 1045 47.53 -11.53 -64.78
C GLU A 1045 47.24 -11.02 -66.20
N LEU A 1046 46.07 -11.35 -66.77
CA LEU A 1046 45.60 -10.82 -68.04
C LEU A 1046 45.15 -9.33 -67.95
N ALA A 1047 44.52 -8.91 -66.86
CA ALA A 1047 44.12 -7.51 -66.64
C ALA A 1047 45.32 -6.60 -66.32
N GLU A 1048 46.30 -7.10 -65.56
CA GLU A 1048 47.59 -6.44 -65.38
C GLU A 1048 48.31 -6.27 -66.72
N LEU A 1049 48.32 -7.33 -67.52
CA LEU A 1049 48.85 -7.29 -68.88
C LEU A 1049 48.12 -6.24 -69.74
N LEU A 1050 46.78 -6.14 -69.65
CA LEU A 1050 45.98 -5.14 -70.36
C LEU A 1050 46.23 -3.70 -69.88
N VAL A 1051 46.30 -3.44 -68.59
CA VAL A 1051 46.59 -2.09 -68.07
C VAL A 1051 48.02 -1.66 -68.41
N LYS A 1052 48.96 -2.61 -68.45
CA LYS A 1052 50.37 -2.38 -68.78
C LYS A 1052 50.59 -2.11 -70.27
N SER A 1053 49.91 -2.86 -71.14
CA SER A 1053 50.21 -2.92 -72.57
C SER A 1053 48.95 -2.89 -73.47
N SER A 1054 47.87 -2.17 -73.11
CA SER A 1054 46.60 -2.18 -73.87
C SER A 1054 46.74 -1.85 -75.36
N CYS A 1055 47.59 -0.88 -75.71
CA CYS A 1055 47.81 -0.52 -77.11
C CYS A 1055 48.64 -1.57 -77.87
N GLU A 1056 49.64 -2.20 -77.24
CA GLU A 1056 50.43 -3.29 -77.85
C GLU A 1056 49.56 -4.53 -78.05
N LEU A 1057 48.73 -4.86 -77.07
CA LEU A 1057 47.74 -5.93 -77.19
C LEU A 1057 46.71 -5.60 -78.28
N TRP A 1058 46.08 -4.42 -78.26
CA TRP A 1058 45.12 -4.03 -79.29
C TRP A 1058 45.72 -4.07 -80.69
N ASN A 1059 46.96 -3.58 -80.88
CA ASN A 1059 47.64 -3.63 -82.17
C ASN A 1059 48.11 -5.06 -82.54
N SER A 1060 48.41 -5.93 -81.57
CA SER A 1060 48.73 -7.34 -81.82
C SER A 1060 47.50 -8.16 -82.24
N PHE A 1061 46.29 -7.66 -81.93
CA PHE A 1061 45.05 -8.26 -82.37
C PHE A 1061 44.57 -7.64 -83.68
N VAL A 1062 44.48 -8.45 -84.72
CA VAL A 1062 43.96 -8.05 -86.04
C VAL A 1062 42.43 -7.92 -86.03
N ASP A 1063 41.76 -8.60 -85.09
CA ASP A 1063 40.30 -8.69 -84.99
C ASP A 1063 39.82 -8.16 -83.65
N VAL A 1064 38.85 -7.25 -83.71
CA VAL A 1064 38.15 -6.64 -82.57
C VAL A 1064 37.58 -7.72 -81.63
N GLU A 1065 37.16 -8.87 -82.16
CA GLU A 1065 36.55 -9.94 -81.37
C GLU A 1065 37.52 -10.69 -80.45
N LYS A 1066 38.81 -10.77 -80.79
CA LYS A 1066 39.81 -11.37 -79.89
C LYS A 1066 40.05 -10.49 -78.66
N TYR A 1067 40.10 -9.19 -78.88
CA TYR A 1067 40.20 -8.23 -77.79
C TYR A 1067 38.91 -8.21 -76.96
N LEU A 1068 37.73 -8.26 -77.60
CA LEU A 1068 36.46 -8.41 -76.88
C LEU A 1068 36.42 -9.71 -76.07
N THR A 1069 36.97 -10.82 -76.56
CA THR A 1069 37.04 -12.09 -75.80
C THR A 1069 37.91 -11.97 -74.56
N MET A 1070 39.04 -11.25 -74.64
CA MET A 1070 39.87 -10.93 -73.48
C MET A 1070 39.12 -10.01 -72.50
N LEU A 1071 38.44 -8.98 -73.02
CA LEU A 1071 37.56 -8.12 -72.22
C LEU A 1071 36.41 -8.90 -71.58
N ARG A 1072 35.85 -9.92 -72.25
CA ARG A 1072 34.81 -10.82 -71.72
C ARG A 1072 35.37 -11.67 -70.58
N ARG A 1073 36.58 -12.24 -70.71
CA ARG A 1073 37.21 -13.01 -69.61
C ARG A 1073 37.44 -12.14 -68.37
N ILE A 1074 37.76 -10.87 -68.58
CA ILE A 1074 37.88 -9.91 -67.48
C ILE A 1074 36.51 -9.47 -66.97
N ALA A 1075 35.54 -9.27 -67.86
CA ALA A 1075 34.17 -8.88 -67.52
C ALA A 1075 33.46 -9.91 -66.65
N ILE A 1076 33.69 -11.21 -66.88
CA ILE A 1076 33.15 -12.29 -66.05
C ILE A 1076 33.54 -12.12 -64.58
N ASP A 1077 34.82 -11.80 -64.34
CA ASP A 1077 35.38 -11.68 -63.00
C ASP A 1077 35.53 -10.23 -62.54
N ILE A 1078 34.90 -9.26 -63.22
CA ILE A 1078 35.19 -7.84 -63.00
C ILE A 1078 34.82 -7.39 -61.60
N ASP A 1079 33.71 -7.88 -61.06
CA ASP A 1079 33.29 -7.59 -59.70
C ASP A 1079 34.28 -8.18 -58.67
N VAL A 1080 34.90 -9.33 -58.98
CA VAL A 1080 35.92 -9.97 -58.14
C VAL A 1080 37.24 -9.19 -58.19
N ILE A 1081 37.65 -8.76 -59.39
CA ILE A 1081 38.82 -7.91 -59.59
C ILE A 1081 38.62 -6.56 -58.87
N ALA A 1082 37.41 -6.00 -58.93
CA ALA A 1082 37.05 -4.76 -58.25
C ALA A 1082 37.17 -4.79 -56.75
N VAL A 1083 36.84 -5.93 -56.14
CA VAL A 1083 37.01 -6.11 -54.70
C VAL A 1083 38.45 -6.42 -54.34
N LYS A 1084 39.11 -7.32 -55.08
CA LYS A 1084 40.45 -7.81 -54.71
C LYS A 1084 41.57 -6.83 -55.05
N ARG A 1085 41.40 -6.03 -56.11
CA ARG A 1085 42.37 -5.04 -56.57
C ARG A 1085 41.65 -3.75 -56.95
N PRO A 1086 41.16 -3.00 -55.94
CA PRO A 1086 40.46 -1.74 -56.18
C PRO A 1086 41.36 -0.71 -56.86
N SER A 1087 42.67 -0.75 -56.59
CA SER A 1087 43.67 0.06 -57.31
C SER A 1087 43.66 -0.23 -58.81
N LEU A 1088 43.60 -1.50 -59.20
CA LEU A 1088 43.51 -1.91 -60.61
C LEU A 1088 42.21 -1.39 -61.24
N ILE A 1089 41.08 -1.40 -60.54
CA ILE A 1089 39.81 -0.83 -61.06
C ILE A 1089 39.83 0.70 -61.17
N VAL A 1090 40.44 1.40 -60.23
CA VAL A 1090 40.61 2.86 -60.34
C VAL A 1090 41.43 3.18 -61.59
N GLU A 1091 42.45 2.39 -61.91
CA GLU A 1091 43.19 2.53 -63.17
C GLU A 1091 42.32 2.20 -64.38
N MET A 1092 41.54 1.11 -64.32
CA MET A 1092 40.62 0.71 -65.39
C MET A 1092 39.52 1.75 -65.67
N ARG A 1093 38.99 2.46 -64.66
CA ARG A 1093 38.00 3.55 -64.80
C ARG A 1093 38.55 4.77 -65.56
N ARG A 1094 39.83 5.07 -65.35
CA ARG A 1094 40.48 6.25 -65.93
C ARG A 1094 41.03 5.98 -67.33
N LYS A 1095 41.53 4.78 -67.60
CA LYS A 1095 42.16 4.43 -68.88
C LYS A 1095 41.13 4.11 -69.97
N THR A 1096 41.49 4.42 -71.20
CA THR A 1096 40.73 4.07 -72.42
C THR A 1096 40.95 2.61 -72.77
N ILE A 1097 40.33 1.71 -71.99
CA ILE A 1097 40.43 0.25 -72.19
C ILE A 1097 39.11 -0.36 -72.68
N LEU A 1098 38.01 0.39 -72.64
CA LEU A 1098 36.67 -0.08 -73.00
C LEU A 1098 36.31 0.32 -74.43
N LEU A 1099 35.67 -0.57 -75.16
CA LEU A 1099 35.24 -0.34 -76.53
C LEU A 1099 33.89 0.42 -76.59
N ALA A 1100 33.82 1.61 -77.18
CA ALA A 1100 32.60 2.38 -77.38
C ALA A 1100 32.18 2.40 -78.86
N GLY A 1101 30.89 2.24 -79.16
CA GLY A 1101 30.37 2.25 -80.53
C GLY A 1101 29.38 3.39 -80.79
N LYS A 1102 29.47 4.05 -81.95
CA LYS A 1102 28.43 4.98 -82.44
C LYS A 1102 27.79 4.45 -83.71
N LYS A 1103 26.45 4.38 -83.76
CA LYS A 1103 25.73 3.94 -84.97
C LYS A 1103 25.61 5.13 -85.92
N LYS A 1104 26.35 5.12 -87.03
CA LYS A 1104 26.11 6.02 -88.16
C LYS A 1104 25.41 5.28 -89.28
N PHE A 1105 24.42 5.92 -89.88
CA PHE A 1105 23.92 5.51 -91.18
C PHE A 1105 24.72 6.26 -92.24
N ALA A 1106 25.65 5.55 -92.86
CA ALA A 1106 26.27 5.98 -94.10
C ALA A 1106 25.77 5.04 -95.20
N ASN A 1107 25.26 5.59 -96.30
CA ASN A 1107 24.79 4.82 -97.46
C ASN A 1107 23.83 3.66 -97.12
N ASN A 1108 22.80 3.92 -96.31
CA ASN A 1108 21.75 2.95 -95.97
C ASN A 1108 22.24 1.61 -95.35
N LYS A 1109 23.47 1.53 -94.85
CA LYS A 1109 23.93 0.47 -93.93
C LYS A 1109 24.39 1.07 -92.61
N LYS A 1110 23.98 0.45 -91.50
CA LYS A 1110 24.45 0.81 -90.15
C LYS A 1110 25.92 0.43 -90.05
N VAL A 1111 26.81 1.40 -89.91
CA VAL A 1111 28.22 1.16 -89.57
C VAL A 1111 28.43 1.59 -88.12
N LEU A 1112 29.00 0.68 -87.33
CA LEU A 1112 29.34 0.93 -85.92
C LEU A 1112 30.80 1.39 -85.88
N GLU A 1113 31.01 2.68 -85.73
CA GLU A 1113 32.36 3.24 -85.56
C GLU A 1113 32.77 2.97 -84.11
N THR A 1114 33.83 2.16 -83.90
CA THR A 1114 34.29 1.70 -82.59
C THR A 1114 35.63 2.31 -82.21
N GLU A 1115 35.74 2.78 -80.97
CA GLU A 1115 36.97 3.35 -80.43
C GLU A 1115 37.11 3.01 -78.95
N LEU A 1116 38.35 2.98 -78.43
CA LEU A 1116 38.58 2.77 -77.01
C LEU A 1116 38.33 4.07 -76.23
N LYS A 1117 37.39 4.03 -75.30
CA LYS A 1117 36.97 5.17 -74.48
C LYS A 1117 36.90 4.83 -73.00
N SER A 1118 36.80 5.88 -72.18
CA SER A 1118 36.53 5.75 -70.75
C SER A 1118 35.04 5.47 -70.53
N ALA A 1119 34.70 4.76 -69.45
CA ALA A 1119 33.30 4.37 -69.20
C ALA A 1119 32.34 5.57 -69.14
N LYS A 1120 32.75 6.71 -68.54
CA LYS A 1120 31.89 7.91 -68.37
C LYS A 1120 31.35 8.49 -69.67
N GLU A 1121 32.02 8.22 -70.79
CA GLU A 1121 31.65 8.71 -72.12
C GLU A 1121 30.72 7.76 -72.87
N ILE A 1122 30.39 6.59 -72.28
CA ILE A 1122 29.66 5.51 -72.91
C ILE A 1122 28.32 5.33 -72.21
N TYR A 1123 27.24 5.37 -73.00
CA TYR A 1123 25.88 5.15 -72.54
C TYR A 1123 25.49 3.68 -72.71
N ILE A 1124 24.59 3.20 -71.85
CA ILE A 1124 23.98 1.87 -72.00
C ILE A 1124 22.56 2.09 -72.50
N ASN A 1125 22.23 1.49 -73.64
CA ASN A 1125 20.99 1.81 -74.35
C ASN A 1125 19.88 0.83 -74.01
N ASP A 1126 18.89 1.28 -73.25
CA ASP A 1126 17.71 0.51 -72.86
C ASP A 1126 16.48 0.80 -73.71
N ASN A 1127 16.53 1.82 -74.58
CA ASN A 1127 15.40 2.24 -75.40
C ASN A 1127 15.83 2.60 -76.83
N GLN A 1128 15.48 1.71 -77.77
CA GLN A 1128 15.79 1.87 -79.20
C GLN A 1128 15.19 3.15 -79.80
N THR A 1129 14.08 3.67 -79.27
CA THR A 1129 13.49 4.95 -79.72
C THR A 1129 14.39 6.11 -79.30
N TYR A 1130 14.93 6.10 -78.08
CA TYR A 1130 15.92 7.10 -77.64
C TYR A 1130 17.26 6.98 -78.37
N GLN A 1131 17.69 5.77 -78.73
CA GLN A 1131 18.88 5.57 -79.58
C GLN A 1131 18.72 6.28 -80.94
N GLN A 1132 17.56 6.16 -81.57
CA GLN A 1132 17.31 6.76 -82.88
C GLN A 1132 17.17 8.28 -82.82
N ILE A 1133 16.61 8.82 -81.72
CA ILE A 1133 16.41 10.27 -81.54
C ILE A 1133 17.72 10.99 -81.14
N PHE A 1134 18.50 10.42 -80.21
CA PHE A 1134 19.66 11.12 -79.61
C PHE A 1134 21.03 10.61 -80.09
N ASN A 1135 21.12 9.40 -80.63
CA ASN A 1135 22.33 8.72 -81.12
C ASN A 1135 23.62 8.88 -80.24
N PRO A 1136 23.59 8.51 -78.95
CA PRO A 1136 24.76 8.57 -78.07
C PRO A 1136 25.83 7.50 -78.41
N LEU A 1137 27.05 7.66 -77.88
CA LEU A 1137 28.06 6.57 -77.86
C LEU A 1137 27.55 5.47 -76.93
N VAL A 1138 27.43 4.26 -77.43
CA VAL A 1138 26.86 3.15 -76.67
C VAL A 1138 27.87 2.04 -76.44
N ALA A 1139 27.71 1.36 -75.30
CA ALA A 1139 28.41 0.12 -75.05
C ALA A 1139 27.96 -0.94 -76.09
N PRO A 1140 28.80 -1.94 -76.40
CA PRO A 1140 28.35 -3.11 -77.13
C PRO A 1140 27.11 -3.69 -76.44
N GLU A 1141 26.06 -3.98 -77.21
CA GLU A 1141 24.75 -4.47 -76.72
C GLU A 1141 24.87 -5.95 -76.28
N GLU A 1142 25.76 -6.20 -75.31
CA GLU A 1142 26.05 -7.48 -74.64
C GLU A 1142 26.00 -7.27 -73.13
N GLU A 1143 25.00 -7.85 -72.46
CA GLU A 1143 24.74 -7.65 -71.03
C GLU A 1143 25.97 -7.94 -70.13
N LEU A 1144 26.78 -8.93 -70.49
CA LEU A 1144 28.02 -9.27 -69.77
C LEU A 1144 29.05 -8.13 -69.83
N ILE A 1145 29.24 -7.55 -71.01
CA ILE A 1145 30.18 -6.45 -71.23
C ILE A 1145 29.62 -5.15 -70.64
N GLU A 1146 28.31 -4.92 -70.76
CA GLU A 1146 27.64 -3.80 -70.12
C GLU A 1146 27.86 -3.80 -68.59
N THR A 1147 28.02 -4.97 -67.97
CA THR A 1147 28.35 -5.08 -66.54
C THR A 1147 29.75 -4.54 -66.23
N LEU A 1148 30.79 -4.96 -66.98
CA LEU A 1148 32.14 -4.37 -66.91
C LEU A 1148 32.08 -2.86 -67.08
N TYR A 1149 31.24 -2.38 -68.00
CA TYR A 1149 31.11 -0.95 -68.29
C TYR A 1149 30.39 -0.22 -67.14
N ARG A 1150 29.34 -0.81 -66.54
CA ARG A 1150 28.65 -0.27 -65.35
C ARG A 1150 29.57 -0.19 -64.13
N VAL A 1151 30.44 -1.18 -63.92
CA VAL A 1151 31.43 -1.17 -62.82
C VAL A 1151 32.47 -0.08 -63.01
N CYS A 1152 32.86 0.14 -64.27
CA CYS A 1152 33.71 1.25 -64.65
C CYS A 1152 32.96 2.61 -64.66
N TYR A 1153 31.62 2.64 -64.69
CA TYR A 1153 30.78 3.85 -64.76
C TYR A 1153 30.27 4.37 -63.41
N LYS A 1154 29.74 3.51 -62.53
CA LYS A 1154 29.23 3.93 -61.20
C LYS A 1154 30.35 4.60 -60.42
N ASN A 1155 30.13 5.84 -59.97
CA ASN A 1155 31.07 6.52 -59.07
C ASN A 1155 31.25 5.68 -57.81
#